data_AF-A0A7X6YF26-F1
#
_entry.id   AF-A0A7X6YF26-F1
#
_cell.length_a   1.000
_cell.length_b   1.000
_cell.length_c   1.000
_cell.angle_alpha   90.00
_cell.angle_beta   90.00
_cell.angle_gamma   90.00
#
_symmetry.space_group_name_H-M   'P 1'
#
loop_
_entity.id
_entity.type
_entity.pdbx_description
1 polymer ?
#
loop_
_entity_poly.entity_id
_entity_poly.type
_entity_poly.pdbx_seq_one_letter_code
_entity_poly.pdbx_strand_id
1 'polypeptide(L)'
;MAQSRLALIVLLPIPLLHGAPPLLNTPAGCVAFSPDHGAITAVTLPGRAGSVWHSGESGLWSARFADGTTLEASCFHVTNALRAFACMPGPGRDEWTFTYRAPEISVRVSARARSDGIELTADATPAAQTLLRFDLPGRLRFAPESVARFIMPHNGNTGLGLALNRRFFEPQPESRPSGWRTANAGPAGYRRLYGGNLVQRAVHDPAVPLTVTEAGKRWLPPAMAVRVSQTSAVVNRPPAASQADLVLIDSANGPYLSASRLGGTQGGLWRIGGGVRKEEAPTALALVTATVAKLAAASDTPRTRIGLVSLVNGPERGSWSEVAVAEWRERLSAAAARSRGRVTFTELTSPREMLAAARAPDFLCILNPYGESIPVPTDDGLPDVLDTVRAYVKAGGHWFEVGGYSFHSVLRPTRFYSYTLSYPVAFSDFMHLDSANGRAALYRVQPRTVTVPWGASASHDEIFVPGELGCGGDERGGTCEHAFHTHVAAGATWRTPAVRMTLGTPVYDDLARYAAANSLTRPLSAKIAPETLARLKQAPLLYLRGTCREKDAALERLPVPTLVHFADYLKGGFDKEYPDHLPPHPSFGTPDELRAFLARARAMGHLVSPYTNPTWWCDEPKGPTFAREGDAPLLKGLDGKLRHERYHDNTGWTITLWHPAVQAANRVTVHQFTREFPVDILFQDQCGARGWHYDTNPASPLPYAYSEAMIAMNDEDSRVVPLGTENGWDRVANYQTLLSGLSWGLVPTEHGPTWVRLFKTAYPADTWEIFPLALALMHDKAIFLHHDLGQFVTNDQVLTWTLGLGYSLSYRVTAEMLTHDEHAQWLAWLARLQQSVCARYLGEPLRAFAHDRAPLLAASGDPRSASDDGTLDATYGDVRLRCNLGDTPRTVAGTALPAYGFRADAPGLTAGLAPDGTGYVTQNSGDRSELWLFGHPGAVVTVPVPFNDATDFLLDGAPEPRFRATDGMLRLTLPPRGSVTRIPPPTERAALAPRDWPGPKPAVAVIDLGPGIAPALTAVTPAAWRTALAASELVRLHGLPVRTLATHDELAAALAAGPERIFTIVNPYGESLLSPGPGRWRETLDAVRAYVNHGGIWWETAAYSFHRAVFRQGEKWQSEHIGPGGLHRLRLPIQAGEVDQPPEPLHVTETGNVWLGPELAARVARTASAVNRGTPSTPTAPATVLVAGIEDGFIGGYRLEGWGTLWRVGGFNPDPDLTTAVAAAALLYQYTSPPAPLPPRGTRFLYHAANR
;
A
#
# COMPACT_ATOMS: atom_id res chain seq x y z
N MET A 1 -31.61 94.41 17.84
CA MET A 1 -32.10 93.94 19.15
C MET A 1 -32.53 92.49 19.01
N ALA A 2 -32.31 91.70 20.07
CA ALA A 2 -32.70 90.30 20.31
C ALA A 2 -31.89 89.19 19.61
N GLN A 3 -31.04 88.57 20.44
CA GLN A 3 -30.31 87.32 20.26
C GLN A 3 -31.25 86.11 20.29
N SER A 4 -30.99 85.10 19.47
CA SER A 4 -31.59 83.76 19.56
C SER A 4 -30.54 82.78 20.10
N ARG A 5 -30.81 82.21 21.27
CA ARG A 5 -29.91 81.29 22.00
C ARG A 5 -29.88 79.91 21.33
N LEU A 6 -28.69 79.46 20.94
CA LEU A 6 -28.36 78.04 20.74
C LEU A 6 -28.40 77.34 22.11
N ALA A 7 -29.18 76.25 22.22
CA ALA A 7 -29.11 75.33 23.36
C ALA A 7 -28.04 74.26 23.09
N LEU A 8 -26.99 74.29 23.88
CA LEU A 8 -25.90 73.32 23.94
C LEU A 8 -26.41 72.05 24.65
N ILE A 9 -26.63 70.95 23.91
CA ILE A 9 -26.88 69.63 24.52
C ILE A 9 -25.53 69.03 24.90
N VAL A 10 -25.31 68.94 26.21
CA VAL A 10 -24.16 68.26 26.81
C VAL A 10 -24.35 66.74 26.63
N LEU A 11 -23.55 66.14 25.76
CA LEU A 11 -23.34 64.69 25.69
C LEU A 11 -22.55 64.27 26.93
N LEU A 12 -23.22 63.68 27.90
CA LEU A 12 -22.58 62.93 28.98
C LEU A 12 -22.04 61.60 28.41
N PRO A 13 -20.77 61.24 28.65
CA PRO A 13 -20.25 59.93 28.27
C PRO A 13 -20.90 58.87 29.17
N ILE A 14 -21.72 58.00 28.58
CA ILE A 14 -22.14 56.75 29.23
C ILE A 14 -20.86 55.92 29.41
N PRO A 15 -20.48 55.53 30.64
CA PRO A 15 -19.34 54.63 30.81
C PRO A 15 -19.72 53.29 30.20
N LEU A 16 -19.01 52.89 29.14
CA LEU A 16 -18.98 51.52 28.64
C LEU A 16 -18.41 50.65 29.76
N LEU A 17 -19.30 50.14 30.62
CA LEU A 17 -19.03 49.03 31.53
C LEU A 17 -18.54 47.86 30.67
N HIS A 18 -17.21 47.71 30.54
CA HIS A 18 -16.62 46.47 30.08
C HIS A 18 -16.94 45.43 31.15
N GLY A 19 -17.99 44.65 30.93
CA GLY A 19 -18.32 43.51 31.76
C GLY A 19 -17.12 42.55 31.83
N ALA A 20 -16.95 41.90 32.98
CA ALA A 20 -15.93 40.85 33.11
C ALA A 20 -16.09 39.81 31.99
N PRO A 21 -14.99 39.29 31.41
CA PRO A 21 -15.06 38.36 30.29
C PRO A 21 -15.87 37.12 30.68
N PRO A 22 -16.77 36.62 29.80
CA PRO A 22 -17.49 35.38 30.05
C PRO A 22 -16.49 34.24 30.32
N LEU A 23 -16.59 33.65 31.51
CA LEU A 23 -15.61 32.70 32.03
C LEU A 23 -16.33 31.47 32.58
N LEU A 24 -15.87 30.28 32.19
CA LEU A 24 -16.31 29.01 32.76
C LEU A 24 -15.15 28.39 33.54
N ASN A 25 -15.29 28.34 34.87
CA ASN A 25 -14.34 27.68 35.76
C ASN A 25 -14.78 26.25 36.04
N THR A 26 -13.83 25.33 35.97
CA THR A 26 -14.04 23.91 36.23
C THR A 26 -12.91 23.40 37.13
N PRO A 27 -13.10 22.28 37.84
CA PRO A 27 -12.00 21.62 38.55
C PRO A 27 -10.81 21.27 37.64
N ALA A 28 -11.08 20.99 36.36
CA ALA A 28 -10.08 20.58 35.38
C ALA A 28 -9.38 21.74 34.65
N GLY A 29 -9.83 22.99 34.84
CA GLY A 29 -9.32 24.16 34.13
C GLY A 29 -10.36 25.25 33.89
N CYS A 30 -10.03 26.19 33.02
CA CYS A 30 -10.82 27.37 32.74
C CYS A 30 -10.92 27.62 31.23
N VAL A 31 -12.12 27.98 30.76
CA VAL A 31 -12.37 28.42 29.38
C VAL A 31 -12.90 29.85 29.39
N ALA A 32 -12.18 30.75 28.73
CA ALA A 32 -12.52 32.16 28.61
C ALA A 32 -13.05 32.48 27.21
N PHE A 33 -14.05 33.35 27.14
CA PHE A 33 -14.65 33.81 25.90
C PHE A 33 -14.56 35.33 25.77
N SER A 34 -14.58 35.82 24.53
CA SER A 34 -14.63 37.25 24.23
C SER A 34 -16.02 37.83 24.57
N PRO A 35 -16.11 38.93 25.35
CA PRO A 35 -17.38 39.64 25.57
C PRO A 35 -17.88 40.38 24.33
N ASP A 36 -17.06 40.52 23.28
CA ASP A 36 -17.39 41.33 22.10
C ASP A 36 -17.95 40.51 20.93
N HIS A 37 -17.56 39.23 20.83
CA HIS A 37 -17.93 38.34 19.73
C HIS A 37 -18.00 36.84 20.11
N GLY A 38 -17.75 36.49 21.38
CA GLY A 38 -17.95 35.14 21.91
C GLY A 38 -16.90 34.10 21.52
N ALA A 39 -15.83 34.48 20.82
CA ALA A 39 -14.75 33.54 20.50
C ALA A 39 -14.06 33.01 21.77
N ILE A 40 -13.57 31.77 21.75
CA ILE A 40 -12.75 31.22 22.83
C ILE A 40 -11.40 31.93 22.80
N THR A 41 -11.07 32.67 23.85
CA THR A 41 -9.80 33.42 23.93
C THR A 41 -8.70 32.60 24.60
N ALA A 42 -9.07 31.70 25.52
CA ALA A 42 -8.11 30.81 26.18
C ALA A 42 -8.80 29.55 26.76
N VAL A 43 -8.08 28.43 26.71
CA VAL A 43 -8.38 27.16 27.37
C VAL A 43 -7.17 26.81 28.22
N THR A 44 -7.27 26.98 29.54
CA THR A 44 -6.14 26.88 30.48
C THR A 44 -6.38 25.79 31.51
N LEU A 45 -5.31 25.08 31.90
CA LEU A 45 -5.35 24.08 32.97
C LEU A 45 -4.95 24.70 34.31
N PRO A 46 -5.32 24.11 35.47
CA PRO A 46 -4.92 24.60 36.77
C PRO A 46 -3.40 24.72 36.89
N GLY A 47 -2.93 25.90 37.33
CA GLY A 47 -1.49 26.18 37.49
C GLY A 47 -0.72 26.37 36.17
N ARG A 48 -1.39 26.46 35.02
CA ARG A 48 -0.79 26.76 33.71
C ARG A 48 -1.24 28.11 33.20
N ALA A 49 -0.31 28.90 32.67
CA ALA A 49 -0.60 30.20 32.06
C ALA A 49 -0.85 30.13 30.54
N GLY A 50 -0.31 29.11 29.86
CA GLY A 50 -0.48 28.92 28.42
C GLY A 50 -1.81 28.29 28.05
N SER A 51 -2.35 28.67 26.90
CA SER A 51 -3.58 28.09 26.35
C SER A 51 -3.30 26.81 25.56
N VAL A 52 -4.16 25.79 25.70
CA VAL A 52 -4.13 24.58 24.86
C VAL A 52 -4.78 24.84 23.50
N TRP A 53 -5.94 25.50 23.51
CA TRP A 53 -6.66 25.93 22.30
C TRP A 53 -7.23 27.33 22.45
N HIS A 54 -7.41 28.01 21.32
CA HIS A 54 -8.23 29.20 21.22
C HIS A 54 -8.96 29.21 19.87
N SER A 55 -10.00 30.02 19.72
CA SER A 55 -10.67 30.20 18.44
C SER A 55 -9.73 30.84 17.42
N GLY A 56 -9.81 30.37 16.17
CA GLY A 56 -9.19 30.96 15.00
C GLY A 56 -10.07 32.01 14.33
N GLU A 57 -9.87 32.14 13.03
CA GLU A 57 -10.47 33.16 12.17
C GLU A 57 -12.00 33.12 12.09
N SER A 58 -12.62 31.95 12.26
CA SER A 58 -14.08 31.81 12.21
C SER A 58 -14.76 32.20 13.53
N GLY A 59 -14.01 32.33 14.63
CA GLY A 59 -14.57 32.57 15.97
C GLY A 59 -15.17 31.30 16.60
N LEU A 60 -16.33 31.42 17.28
CA LEU A 60 -16.94 30.32 18.02
C LEU A 60 -17.66 29.29 17.13
N TRP A 61 -18.09 29.65 15.92
CA TRP A 61 -18.78 28.76 14.98
C TRP A 61 -18.62 29.24 13.53
N SER A 62 -18.86 28.35 12.57
CA SER A 62 -18.95 28.67 11.14
C SER A 62 -20.14 27.94 10.50
N ALA A 63 -20.76 28.53 9.48
CA ALA A 63 -21.91 27.98 8.78
C ALA A 63 -21.71 28.06 7.26
N ARG A 64 -22.00 26.97 6.54
CA ARG A 64 -21.99 26.92 5.07
C ARG A 64 -23.37 26.57 4.52
N PHE A 65 -23.82 27.36 3.55
CA PHE A 65 -25.14 27.25 2.94
C PHE A 65 -25.09 26.51 1.58
N ALA A 66 -26.27 26.14 1.06
CA ALA A 66 -26.42 25.38 -0.18
C ALA A 66 -25.92 26.09 -1.44
N ASP A 67 -25.86 27.42 -1.44
CA ASP A 67 -25.28 28.23 -2.52
C ASP A 67 -23.74 28.34 -2.44
N GLY A 68 -23.12 27.69 -1.45
CA GLY A 68 -21.68 27.72 -1.20
C GLY A 68 -21.20 28.91 -0.38
N THR A 69 -22.09 29.85 -0.02
CA THR A 69 -21.71 30.98 0.85
C THR A 69 -21.41 30.48 2.27
N THR A 70 -20.53 31.22 2.96
CA THR A 70 -20.11 30.90 4.32
C THR A 70 -20.30 32.13 5.22
N LEU A 71 -20.75 31.93 6.45
CA LEU A 71 -20.85 32.98 7.47
C LEU A 71 -20.24 32.48 8.78
N GLU A 72 -19.48 33.34 9.44
CA GLU A 72 -18.66 32.99 10.58
C GLU A 72 -18.98 33.86 11.80
N ALA A 73 -18.81 33.33 13.00
CA ALA A 73 -19.04 34.07 14.25
C ALA A 73 -18.16 35.32 14.37
N SER A 74 -16.96 35.31 13.78
CA SER A 74 -16.03 36.46 13.76
C SER A 74 -16.56 37.68 12.98
N CYS A 75 -17.60 37.50 12.15
CA CYS A 75 -18.27 38.61 11.45
C CYS A 75 -19.25 39.39 12.34
N PHE A 76 -19.49 38.94 13.57
CA PHE A 76 -20.44 39.54 14.52
C PHE A 76 -19.70 40.31 15.61
N HIS A 77 -20.32 41.39 16.10
CA HIS A 77 -19.75 42.21 17.15
C HIS A 77 -20.86 42.88 17.97
N VAL A 78 -20.62 43.15 19.26
CA VAL A 78 -21.59 43.82 20.15
C VAL A 78 -22.05 45.19 19.64
N THR A 79 -21.22 45.86 18.84
CA THR A 79 -21.52 47.18 18.24
C THR A 79 -22.03 47.12 16.79
N ASN A 80 -22.10 45.94 16.17
CA ASN A 80 -22.54 45.81 14.78
C ASN A 80 -24.05 45.61 14.70
N ALA A 81 -24.78 46.60 14.20
CA ALA A 81 -26.24 46.55 14.12
C ALA A 81 -26.77 45.52 13.09
N LEU A 82 -26.02 45.23 12.02
CA LEU A 82 -26.44 44.28 10.99
C LEU A 82 -26.12 42.82 11.39
N ARG A 83 -24.99 42.61 12.05
CA ARG A 83 -24.51 41.31 12.53
C ARG A 83 -24.25 41.42 14.02
N ALA A 84 -25.33 41.46 14.79
CA ALA A 84 -25.32 41.74 16.21
C ALA A 84 -24.94 40.52 17.03
N PHE A 85 -24.13 40.75 18.07
CA PHE A 85 -23.75 39.76 19.07
C PHE A 85 -24.20 40.19 20.46
N ALA A 86 -24.61 39.22 21.28
CA ALA A 86 -24.84 39.41 22.72
C ALA A 86 -24.42 38.15 23.49
N CYS A 87 -23.86 38.32 24.68
CA CYS A 87 -23.62 37.24 25.64
C CYS A 87 -24.34 37.53 26.95
N MET A 88 -24.88 36.49 27.58
CA MET A 88 -25.52 36.58 28.90
C MET A 88 -25.28 35.30 29.70
N PRO A 89 -25.30 35.36 31.04
CA PRO A 89 -25.36 34.15 31.86
C PRO A 89 -26.55 33.29 31.43
N GLY A 90 -26.31 31.97 31.34
CA GLY A 90 -27.33 30.99 31.02
C GLY A 90 -28.30 30.75 32.18
N PRO A 91 -29.29 29.87 31.99
CA PRO A 91 -30.23 29.50 33.05
C PRO A 91 -29.56 28.77 34.23
N GLY A 92 -28.41 28.12 34.01
CA GLY A 92 -27.58 27.52 35.07
C GLY A 92 -26.57 28.51 35.70
N ARG A 93 -26.13 28.24 36.94
CA ARG A 93 -25.11 29.05 37.64
C ARG A 93 -23.74 29.07 36.94
N ASP A 94 -23.42 28.04 36.16
CA ASP A 94 -22.14 27.85 35.46
C ASP A 94 -22.35 27.62 33.94
N GLU A 95 -23.18 28.46 33.34
CA GLU A 95 -23.52 28.42 31.91
C GLU A 95 -23.48 29.81 31.30
N TRP A 96 -23.06 29.91 30.04
CA TRP A 96 -23.14 31.12 29.23
C TRP A 96 -23.92 30.87 27.94
N THR A 97 -24.70 31.85 27.51
CA THR A 97 -25.41 31.84 26.22
C THR A 97 -24.90 32.98 25.34
N PHE A 98 -24.50 32.63 24.13
CA PHE A 98 -24.02 33.55 23.09
C PHE A 98 -25.04 33.60 21.96
N THR A 99 -25.57 34.78 21.65
CA THR A 99 -26.59 34.98 20.61
C THR A 99 -26.04 35.83 19.47
N TYR A 100 -26.18 35.32 18.26
CA TYR A 100 -25.75 35.94 17.00
C TYR A 100 -26.98 36.16 16.12
N ARG A 101 -27.17 37.38 15.63
CA ARG A 101 -28.31 37.74 14.77
C ARG A 101 -27.84 38.47 13.52
N ALA A 102 -28.17 37.93 12.36
CA ALA A 102 -27.93 38.52 11.06
C ALA A 102 -29.14 38.25 10.14
N PRO A 103 -29.30 38.99 9.03
CA PRO A 103 -30.34 38.70 8.03
C PRO A 103 -30.29 37.28 7.47
N GLU A 104 -29.10 36.68 7.41
CA GLU A 104 -28.88 35.36 6.82
C GLU A 104 -29.20 34.20 7.79
N ILE A 105 -28.95 34.38 9.09
CA ILE A 105 -29.09 33.32 10.11
C ILE A 105 -29.17 33.91 11.53
N SER A 106 -29.87 33.22 12.42
CA SER A 106 -29.74 33.39 13.87
C SER A 106 -29.11 32.16 14.49
N VAL A 107 -28.09 32.36 15.33
CA VAL A 107 -27.38 31.29 16.05
C VAL A 107 -27.38 31.58 17.54
N ARG A 108 -27.70 30.58 18.36
CA ARG A 108 -27.52 30.62 19.81
C ARG A 108 -26.59 29.49 20.23
N VAL A 109 -25.45 29.81 20.83
CA VAL A 109 -24.53 28.83 21.40
C VAL A 109 -24.65 28.83 22.92
N SER A 110 -24.88 27.67 23.52
CA SER A 110 -24.83 27.44 24.96
C SER A 110 -23.52 26.75 25.33
N ALA A 111 -22.80 27.32 26.29
CA ALA A 111 -21.57 26.76 26.86
C ALA A 111 -21.76 26.48 28.35
N ARG A 112 -21.58 25.23 28.78
CA ARG A 112 -21.81 24.79 30.16
C ARG A 112 -20.56 24.18 30.77
N ALA A 113 -20.26 24.55 32.01
CA ALA A 113 -19.19 23.92 32.78
C ALA A 113 -19.54 22.48 33.19
N ARG A 114 -18.52 21.64 33.21
CA ARG A 114 -18.53 20.28 33.75
C ARG A 114 -17.33 20.09 34.68
N SER A 115 -17.33 19.02 35.47
CA SER A 115 -16.20 18.72 36.35
C SER A 115 -14.90 18.46 35.58
N ASP A 116 -15.01 17.99 34.33
CA ASP A 116 -13.91 17.56 33.47
C ASP A 116 -13.61 18.49 32.30
N GLY A 117 -14.27 19.65 32.21
CA GLY A 117 -14.12 20.60 31.11
C GLY A 117 -15.43 21.29 30.79
N ILE A 118 -15.75 21.50 29.51
CA ILE A 118 -16.98 22.18 29.09
C ILE A 118 -17.76 21.39 28.03
N GLU A 119 -19.01 21.77 27.83
CA GLU A 119 -19.88 21.25 26.78
C GLU A 119 -20.52 22.41 26.01
N LEU A 120 -20.54 22.30 24.68
CA LEU A 120 -21.08 23.28 23.74
C LEU A 120 -22.26 22.69 22.97
N THR A 121 -23.32 23.47 22.79
CA THR A 121 -24.44 23.16 21.88
C THR A 121 -24.83 24.43 21.13
N ALA A 122 -25.36 24.30 19.91
CA ALA A 122 -25.86 25.44 19.15
C ALA A 122 -27.26 25.19 18.58
N ASP A 123 -28.11 26.21 18.64
CA ASP A 123 -29.37 26.31 17.91
C ASP A 123 -29.15 27.23 16.71
N ALA A 124 -29.32 26.73 15.49
CA ALA A 124 -29.11 27.48 14.24
C ALA A 124 -30.42 27.57 13.44
N THR A 125 -30.79 28.79 13.04
CA THR A 125 -32.01 29.08 12.26
C THR A 125 -31.64 29.91 11.02
N PRO A 126 -31.37 29.27 9.87
CA PRO A 126 -31.12 29.99 8.62
C PRO A 126 -32.37 30.73 8.16
N ALA A 127 -32.23 31.92 7.56
CA ALA A 127 -33.37 32.74 7.16
C ALA A 127 -33.73 32.61 5.67
N ALA A 128 -32.73 32.45 4.79
CA ALA A 128 -32.94 32.49 3.34
C ALA A 128 -32.40 31.26 2.59
N GLN A 129 -31.22 30.77 2.93
CA GLN A 129 -30.58 29.63 2.27
C GLN A 129 -30.56 28.41 3.18
N THR A 130 -30.69 27.21 2.61
CA THR A 130 -30.55 25.95 3.36
C THR A 130 -29.16 25.84 3.96
N LEU A 131 -29.06 25.54 5.26
CA LEU A 131 -27.80 25.27 5.95
C LEU A 131 -27.39 23.81 5.71
N LEU A 132 -26.16 23.61 5.21
CA LEU A 132 -25.61 22.27 4.90
C LEU A 132 -24.47 21.84 5.83
N ARG A 133 -23.77 22.78 6.44
CA ARG A 133 -22.67 22.49 7.38
C ARG A 133 -22.61 23.52 8.48
N PHE A 134 -22.32 23.04 9.69
CA PHE A 134 -22.14 23.88 10.88
C PHE A 134 -20.95 23.39 11.71
N ASP A 135 -19.98 24.27 11.93
CA ASP A 135 -18.74 24.00 12.66
C ASP A 135 -18.91 24.49 14.09
N LEU A 136 -18.69 23.61 15.07
CA LEU A 136 -18.80 23.92 16.50
C LEU A 136 -17.77 23.11 17.30
N PRO A 137 -16.86 23.77 18.06
CA PRO A 137 -16.49 25.16 17.85
C PRO A 137 -16.02 25.41 16.41
N GLY A 138 -16.04 26.66 15.97
CA GLY A 138 -15.31 27.08 14.77
C GLY A 138 -13.81 26.75 14.92
N ARG A 139 -13.07 26.76 13.80
CA ARG A 139 -11.66 26.34 13.73
C ARG A 139 -10.87 26.77 14.97
N LEU A 140 -10.29 25.81 15.68
CA LEU A 140 -9.41 26.04 16.82
C LEU A 140 -7.95 26.17 16.36
N ARG A 141 -7.17 26.90 17.15
CA ARG A 141 -5.76 27.18 16.92
C ARG A 141 -4.91 26.80 18.13
N PHE A 142 -3.67 26.41 17.85
CA PHE A 142 -2.64 26.12 18.85
C PHE A 142 -1.24 26.41 18.31
N ALA A 143 -0.30 26.58 19.24
CA ALA A 143 1.11 26.83 18.95
C ALA A 143 1.82 25.51 18.56
N PRO A 144 2.33 25.35 17.31
CA PRO A 144 3.00 24.13 16.85
C PRO A 144 4.15 23.67 17.76
N GLU A 145 4.95 24.62 18.26
CA GLU A 145 6.11 24.37 19.12
C GLU A 145 5.72 23.75 20.47
N SER A 146 4.47 23.89 20.90
CA SER A 146 3.97 23.31 22.13
C SER A 146 3.53 21.84 21.97
N VAL A 147 3.36 21.35 20.74
CA VAL A 147 2.77 20.03 20.45
C VAL A 147 3.75 18.91 20.78
N ALA A 148 3.35 18.04 21.71
CA ALA A 148 3.98 16.74 21.87
C ALA A 148 3.33 15.72 20.93
N ARG A 149 2.00 15.59 21.00
CA ARG A 149 1.20 14.72 20.12
C ARG A 149 -0.17 15.32 19.87
N PHE A 150 -0.63 15.30 18.63
CA PHE A 150 -2.01 15.53 18.24
C PHE A 150 -2.58 14.21 17.73
N ILE A 151 -3.54 13.65 18.46
CA ILE A 151 -4.13 12.34 18.22
C ILE A 151 -5.47 12.53 17.51
N MET A 152 -5.68 11.77 16.45
CA MET A 152 -6.93 11.77 15.71
C MET A 152 -7.21 10.40 15.08
N PRO A 153 -8.47 10.09 14.73
CA PRO A 153 -8.82 8.89 13.99
C PRO A 153 -8.16 8.89 12.62
N HIS A 154 -8.09 7.70 12.01
CA HIS A 154 -7.78 7.55 10.60
C HIS A 154 -9.08 7.27 9.84
N ASN A 155 -9.02 7.40 8.51
CA ASN A 155 -9.98 6.75 7.63
C ASN A 155 -9.96 5.23 7.90
N GLY A 156 -11.11 4.65 8.26
CA GLY A 156 -11.30 3.24 8.60
C GLY A 156 -10.97 2.29 7.44
N ASN A 157 -10.92 2.78 6.20
CA ASN A 157 -10.44 1.97 5.08
C ASN A 157 -8.91 1.81 5.13
N THR A 158 -8.18 2.69 5.80
CA THR A 158 -6.71 2.77 5.64
C THR A 158 -5.93 2.65 6.93
N GLY A 159 -6.49 2.92 8.11
CA GLY A 159 -5.73 2.84 9.36
C GLY A 159 -6.55 2.85 10.65
N LEU A 160 -5.84 2.77 11.77
CA LEU A 160 -6.40 2.66 13.14
C LEU A 160 -6.49 3.99 13.88
N GLY A 161 -5.71 4.99 13.46
CA GLY A 161 -5.49 6.26 14.16
C GLY A 161 -4.04 6.70 14.05
N LEU A 162 -3.77 7.97 14.34
CA LEU A 162 -2.45 8.57 14.21
C LEU A 162 -2.16 9.48 15.40
N ALA A 163 -0.89 9.58 15.76
CA ALA A 163 -0.36 10.70 16.53
C ALA A 163 0.58 11.52 15.64
N LEU A 164 0.26 12.79 15.48
CA LEU A 164 1.02 13.77 14.72
C LEU A 164 1.85 14.61 15.70
N ASN A 165 3.12 14.84 15.40
CA ASN A 165 3.99 15.66 16.26
C ASN A 165 4.16 17.08 15.71
N ARG A 166 4.91 17.94 16.41
CA ARG A 166 5.13 19.34 16.00
C ARG A 166 5.57 19.54 14.55
N ARG A 167 6.39 18.63 13.98
CA ARG A 167 6.91 18.77 12.61
C ARG A 167 5.81 18.68 11.56
N PHE A 168 4.67 18.07 11.88
CA PHE A 168 3.51 18.04 10.99
C PHE A 168 2.90 19.44 10.79
N PHE A 169 2.88 20.24 11.86
CA PHE A 169 2.24 21.55 11.91
C PHE A 169 3.19 22.71 11.52
N GLU A 170 4.49 22.46 11.51
CA GLU A 170 5.53 23.43 11.11
C GLU A 170 5.67 23.54 9.58
N PRO A 171 6.19 24.67 9.05
CA PRO A 171 6.43 24.84 7.62
C PRO A 171 7.53 23.91 7.10
N GLN A 172 7.20 23.08 6.11
CA GLN A 172 8.11 22.13 5.45
C GLN A 172 9.09 22.83 4.52
N PRO A 173 10.38 22.45 4.44
CA PRO A 173 11.36 23.10 3.56
C PRO A 173 10.93 23.20 2.08
N GLU A 174 11.38 24.22 1.34
CA GLU A 174 11.04 24.36 -0.11
C GLU A 174 11.59 23.20 -0.94
N SER A 175 12.72 22.63 -0.50
CA SER A 175 13.34 21.47 -1.12
C SER A 175 12.56 20.17 -0.87
N ARG A 176 11.66 20.17 0.12
CA ARG A 176 10.82 19.03 0.48
C ARG A 176 9.45 19.52 0.95
N PRO A 177 8.64 20.09 0.04
CA PRO A 177 7.33 20.62 0.41
C PRO A 177 6.41 19.48 0.84
N SER A 178 5.36 19.82 1.59
CA SER A 178 4.32 18.86 1.99
C SER A 178 3.55 18.24 0.81
N GLY A 179 3.58 18.90 -0.34
CA GLY A 179 2.90 18.46 -1.56
C GLY A 179 2.87 19.61 -2.57
N TRP A 180 2.03 19.48 -3.59
CA TRP A 180 1.91 20.47 -4.66
C TRP A 180 0.44 20.79 -4.94
N ARG A 181 0.13 22.08 -5.07
CA ARG A 181 -1.19 22.55 -5.49
C ARG A 181 -1.12 23.02 -6.94
N THR A 182 -2.16 22.68 -7.70
CA THR A 182 -2.31 23.15 -9.08
C THR A 182 -3.09 24.46 -9.08
N ALA A 183 -2.58 25.50 -9.74
CA ALA A 183 -3.30 26.76 -9.95
C ALA A 183 -3.46 27.01 -11.45
N ASN A 184 -4.67 27.42 -11.88
CA ASN A 184 -4.96 27.72 -13.28
C ASN A 184 -4.27 29.03 -13.69
N ALA A 185 -3.49 28.99 -14.77
CA ALA A 185 -2.82 30.14 -15.37
C ALA A 185 -3.44 30.54 -16.74
N GLY A 186 -4.36 29.73 -17.26
CA GLY A 186 -5.01 29.93 -18.54
C GLY A 186 -4.05 29.80 -19.74
N PRO A 187 -4.48 30.21 -20.94
CA PRO A 187 -3.70 30.02 -22.18
C PRO A 187 -2.48 30.95 -22.31
N ALA A 188 -2.27 31.87 -21.37
CA ALA A 188 -1.27 32.93 -21.48
C ALA A 188 0.17 32.39 -21.58
N GLY A 189 0.48 31.31 -20.85
CA GLY A 189 1.82 30.70 -20.89
C GLY A 189 2.16 30.15 -22.28
N TYR A 190 1.24 29.42 -22.90
CA TYR A 190 1.38 28.93 -24.27
C TYR A 190 1.49 30.06 -25.28
N ARG A 191 0.62 31.09 -25.19
CA ARG A 191 0.67 32.27 -26.08
C ARG A 191 2.02 32.97 -26.02
N ARG A 192 2.61 33.08 -24.83
CA ARG A 192 3.94 33.68 -24.66
C ARG A 192 4.98 32.92 -25.48
N LEU A 193 5.00 31.59 -25.45
CA LEU A 193 6.00 30.81 -26.18
C LEU A 193 5.72 30.69 -27.68
N TYR A 194 4.47 30.41 -28.07
CA TYR A 194 4.08 30.07 -29.45
C TYR A 194 3.45 31.22 -30.25
N GLY A 195 3.26 32.39 -29.64
CA GLY A 195 2.69 33.57 -30.31
C GLY A 195 1.17 33.49 -30.58
N GLY A 196 0.48 32.45 -30.14
CA GLY A 196 -0.97 32.27 -30.36
C GLY A 196 -1.59 31.17 -29.49
N ASN A 197 -2.88 30.90 -29.68
CA ASN A 197 -3.56 29.76 -29.04
C ASN A 197 -3.29 28.46 -29.81
N LEU A 198 -3.45 27.33 -29.14
CA LEU A 198 -3.58 26.02 -29.80
C LEU A 198 -4.99 25.81 -30.34
N VAL A 199 -5.17 24.77 -31.15
CA VAL A 199 -6.49 24.35 -31.63
C VAL A 199 -7.21 23.63 -30.49
N GLN A 200 -8.27 24.25 -29.95
CA GLN A 200 -9.01 23.72 -28.81
C GLN A 200 -10.28 23.00 -29.29
N ARG A 201 -10.26 21.66 -29.22
CA ARG A 201 -11.41 20.80 -29.56
C ARG A 201 -12.15 20.33 -28.29
N ALA A 202 -13.23 19.57 -28.45
CA ALA A 202 -13.99 19.03 -27.31
C ALA A 202 -13.10 18.18 -26.37
N VAL A 203 -13.42 18.18 -25.07
CA VAL A 203 -12.69 17.37 -24.07
C VAL A 203 -12.84 15.88 -24.37
N HIS A 204 -14.04 15.45 -24.77
CA HIS A 204 -14.39 14.08 -25.12
C HIS A 204 -14.37 13.84 -26.64
N ASP A 205 -13.34 14.33 -27.33
CA ASP A 205 -13.13 14.02 -28.75
C ASP A 205 -12.82 12.52 -28.93
N PRO A 206 -13.31 11.85 -29.99
CA PRO A 206 -12.95 10.47 -30.28
C PRO A 206 -11.48 10.37 -30.72
N ALA A 207 -10.89 9.18 -30.52
CA ALA A 207 -9.55 8.88 -31.03
C ALA A 207 -9.55 8.85 -32.57
N VAL A 208 -8.49 9.37 -33.19
CA VAL A 208 -8.30 9.39 -34.64
C VAL A 208 -7.02 8.66 -35.05
N PRO A 209 -6.95 8.05 -36.24
CA PRO A 209 -5.76 7.36 -36.73
C PRO A 209 -4.53 8.28 -36.79
N LEU A 210 -3.38 7.74 -36.39
CA LEU A 210 -2.09 8.44 -36.43
C LEU A 210 -1.33 8.11 -37.71
N THR A 211 -0.64 9.11 -38.25
CA THR A 211 0.19 8.98 -39.47
C THR A 211 1.62 9.40 -39.17
N VAL A 212 2.59 8.56 -39.55
CA VAL A 212 4.02 8.88 -39.43
C VAL A 212 4.44 9.72 -40.63
N THR A 213 4.94 10.94 -40.38
CA THR A 213 5.42 11.83 -41.45
C THR A 213 6.77 11.36 -42.00
N GLU A 214 7.23 11.94 -43.11
CA GLU A 214 8.59 11.70 -43.62
C GLU A 214 9.68 12.09 -42.61
N ALA A 215 9.43 13.12 -41.80
CA ALA A 215 10.33 13.43 -40.69
C ALA A 215 10.25 12.34 -39.61
N GLY A 216 9.04 11.87 -39.25
CA GLY A 216 8.84 10.74 -38.35
C GLY A 216 9.62 9.50 -38.74
N LYS A 217 9.59 9.12 -40.03
CA LYS A 217 10.35 7.96 -40.56
C LYS A 217 11.87 8.10 -40.41
N ARG A 218 12.40 9.33 -40.39
CA ARG A 218 13.85 9.60 -40.16
C ARG A 218 14.23 9.60 -38.68
N TRP A 219 13.28 9.91 -37.80
CA TRP A 219 13.50 10.04 -36.37
C TRP A 219 13.23 8.75 -35.59
N LEU A 220 12.21 8.00 -36.02
CA LEU A 220 11.71 6.83 -35.30
C LEU A 220 12.23 5.51 -35.92
N PRO A 221 12.46 4.47 -35.12
CA PRO A 221 12.79 3.14 -35.64
C PRO A 221 11.69 2.60 -36.56
N PRO A 222 12.00 1.81 -37.60
CA PRO A 222 11.00 1.29 -38.54
C PRO A 222 9.85 0.52 -37.87
N ALA A 223 10.17 -0.32 -36.87
CA ALA A 223 9.15 -1.06 -36.11
C ALA A 223 8.18 -0.13 -35.36
N MET A 224 8.68 0.99 -34.82
CA MET A 224 7.85 2.02 -34.17
C MET A 224 6.92 2.68 -35.19
N ALA A 225 7.43 3.03 -36.36
CA ALA A 225 6.65 3.68 -37.41
C ALA A 225 5.50 2.80 -37.91
N VAL A 226 5.71 1.48 -38.03
CA VAL A 226 4.66 0.52 -38.38
C VAL A 226 3.59 0.48 -37.29
N ARG A 227 4.00 0.32 -36.03
CA ARG A 227 3.07 0.23 -34.89
C ARG A 227 2.21 1.50 -34.77
N VAL A 228 2.83 2.67 -34.86
CA VAL A 228 2.12 3.95 -34.74
C VAL A 228 1.12 4.15 -35.88
N SER A 229 1.45 3.73 -37.11
CA SER A 229 0.53 3.81 -38.25
C SER A 229 -0.72 2.91 -38.12
N GLN A 230 -0.72 1.99 -37.15
CA GLN A 230 -1.86 1.11 -36.82
C GLN A 230 -2.62 1.57 -35.57
N THR A 231 -2.22 2.69 -34.97
CA THR A 231 -2.76 3.18 -33.70
C THR A 231 -3.64 4.40 -33.92
N SER A 232 -4.62 4.60 -33.05
CA SER A 232 -5.41 5.84 -32.95
C SER A 232 -5.18 6.51 -31.59
N ALA A 233 -5.31 7.83 -31.54
CA ALA A 233 -5.18 8.59 -30.30
C ALA A 233 -6.10 9.82 -30.30
N VAL A 234 -6.43 10.32 -29.11
CA VAL A 234 -7.16 11.58 -28.95
C VAL A 234 -6.25 12.76 -29.28
N VAL A 235 -6.59 13.53 -30.31
CA VAL A 235 -5.82 14.70 -30.77
C VAL A 235 -6.70 15.96 -30.68
N ASN A 236 -6.93 16.44 -29.46
CA ASN A 236 -7.85 17.53 -29.16
C ASN A 236 -7.20 18.85 -28.71
N ARG A 237 -5.87 18.88 -28.62
CA ARG A 237 -5.04 20.06 -28.30
C ARG A 237 -3.84 20.24 -29.25
N PRO A 238 -3.95 20.02 -30.58
CA PRO A 238 -2.80 20.13 -31.47
C PRO A 238 -2.36 21.60 -31.65
N PRO A 239 -1.08 21.86 -31.95
CA PRO A 239 -0.62 23.20 -32.34
C PRO A 239 -1.28 23.61 -33.67
N ALA A 240 -1.44 24.91 -33.88
CA ALA A 240 -1.79 25.44 -35.20
C ALA A 240 -0.64 25.23 -36.19
N ALA A 241 -0.94 25.26 -37.50
CA ALA A 241 0.03 24.94 -38.55
C ALA A 241 1.32 25.80 -38.51
N SER A 242 1.23 27.06 -38.05
CA SER A 242 2.38 27.97 -37.94
C SER A 242 3.18 27.84 -36.63
N GLN A 243 2.79 26.93 -35.75
CA GLN A 243 3.36 26.80 -34.39
C GLN A 243 4.30 25.61 -34.24
N ALA A 244 4.37 24.70 -35.22
CA ALA A 244 5.26 23.55 -35.22
C ALA A 244 6.15 23.55 -36.46
N ASP A 245 7.47 23.48 -36.24
CA ASP A 245 8.48 23.51 -37.31
C ASP A 245 9.01 22.09 -37.63
N LEU A 246 8.55 21.09 -36.87
CA LEU A 246 8.87 19.67 -37.05
C LEU A 246 7.69 18.84 -36.55
N VAL A 247 7.08 18.04 -37.41
CA VAL A 247 6.00 17.11 -37.07
C VAL A 247 6.48 15.70 -37.33
N LEU A 248 6.51 14.85 -36.31
CA LEU A 248 6.89 13.44 -36.46
C LEU A 248 5.66 12.57 -36.70
N ILE A 249 4.60 12.81 -35.93
CA ILE A 249 3.32 12.10 -36.03
C ILE A 249 2.21 13.12 -36.23
N ASP A 250 1.38 12.88 -37.23
CA ASP A 250 0.26 13.73 -37.64
C ASP A 250 -1.07 12.98 -37.58
N SER A 251 -2.19 13.70 -37.71
CA SER A 251 -3.54 13.14 -37.73
C SER A 251 -4.50 14.04 -38.52
N ALA A 252 -5.73 13.55 -38.76
CA ALA A 252 -6.79 14.36 -39.37
C ALA A 252 -7.16 15.61 -38.54
N ASN A 253 -6.88 15.62 -37.24
CA ASN A 253 -7.16 16.75 -36.36
C ASN A 253 -5.96 17.70 -36.17
N GLY A 254 -4.80 17.36 -36.73
CA GLY A 254 -3.54 18.10 -36.62
C GLY A 254 -2.39 17.30 -35.96
N PRO A 255 -1.23 17.94 -35.71
CA PRO A 255 -0.04 17.26 -35.23
C PRO A 255 -0.22 16.59 -33.86
N TYR A 256 0.12 15.29 -33.76
CA TYR A 256 0.08 14.55 -32.50
C TYR A 256 1.41 14.61 -31.73
N LEU A 257 2.54 14.37 -32.40
CA LEU A 257 3.88 14.60 -31.81
C LEU A 257 4.66 15.56 -32.71
N SER A 258 4.96 16.73 -32.16
CA SER A 258 5.61 17.82 -32.90
C SER A 258 6.53 18.65 -32.01
N ALA A 259 7.42 19.42 -32.63
CA ALA A 259 8.30 20.37 -31.98
C ALA A 259 8.28 21.74 -32.65
N SER A 260 8.49 22.78 -31.84
CA SER A 260 8.85 24.13 -32.29
C SER A 260 10.27 24.46 -31.89
N ARG A 261 11.02 25.12 -32.77
CA ARG A 261 12.37 25.61 -32.46
C ARG A 261 12.33 26.97 -31.76
N LEU A 262 11.16 27.60 -31.65
CA LEU A 262 10.97 28.93 -31.07
C LEU A 262 11.90 30.01 -31.70
N GLY A 263 12.23 29.84 -32.99
CA GLY A 263 13.17 30.69 -33.73
C GLY A 263 14.66 30.33 -33.56
N GLY A 264 15.00 29.25 -32.88
CA GLY A 264 16.36 28.65 -32.87
C GLY A 264 16.59 27.69 -34.05
N THR A 265 17.77 27.06 -34.10
CA THR A 265 18.18 26.19 -35.24
C THR A 265 18.27 24.70 -34.88
N GLN A 266 18.68 24.36 -33.65
CA GLN A 266 18.99 22.98 -33.26
C GLN A 266 18.04 22.38 -32.21
N GLY A 267 17.61 23.17 -31.20
CA GLY A 267 16.77 22.70 -30.11
C GLY A 267 15.29 22.56 -30.48
N GLY A 268 14.49 22.00 -29.58
CA GLY A 268 13.05 21.83 -29.82
C GLY A 268 12.21 21.77 -28.56
N LEU A 269 11.09 22.50 -28.54
CA LEU A 269 10.01 22.35 -27.59
C LEU A 269 8.99 21.35 -28.14
N TRP A 270 9.10 20.11 -27.68
CA TRP A 270 8.31 18.95 -28.07
C TRP A 270 7.01 18.86 -27.29
N ARG A 271 5.92 18.47 -27.96
CA ARG A 271 4.62 18.27 -27.29
C ARG A 271 3.76 17.18 -27.90
N ILE A 272 2.89 16.61 -27.06
CA ILE A 272 1.74 15.80 -27.46
C ILE A 272 0.53 16.70 -27.75
N GLY A 273 -0.17 16.44 -28.85
CA GLY A 273 -1.29 17.24 -29.37
C GLY A 273 -2.66 16.94 -28.74
N GLY A 274 -2.73 16.33 -27.56
CA GLY A 274 -3.98 15.93 -26.93
C GLY A 274 -3.82 15.39 -25.51
N GLY A 275 -4.95 14.98 -24.92
CA GLY A 275 -4.94 14.21 -23.68
C GLY A 275 -4.39 12.81 -23.90
N VAL A 276 -3.52 12.36 -23.01
CA VAL A 276 -2.98 10.99 -23.02
C VAL A 276 -3.77 10.19 -21.97
N ARG A 277 -4.77 9.41 -22.41
CA ARG A 277 -5.56 8.55 -21.53
C ARG A 277 -4.89 7.18 -21.40
N LYS A 278 -5.53 6.26 -20.68
CA LYS A 278 -4.96 4.94 -20.36
C LYS A 278 -4.63 4.16 -21.63
N GLU A 279 -5.45 4.30 -22.66
CA GLU A 279 -5.28 3.65 -23.96
C GLU A 279 -4.13 4.26 -24.77
N GLU A 280 -3.90 5.58 -24.68
CA GLU A 280 -2.82 6.25 -25.41
C GLU A 280 -1.48 6.28 -24.67
N ALA A 281 -1.46 6.04 -23.36
CA ALA A 281 -0.27 6.11 -22.52
C ALA A 281 0.93 5.30 -23.05
N PRO A 282 0.77 4.02 -23.48
CA PRO A 282 1.88 3.25 -24.05
C PRO A 282 2.46 3.88 -25.33
N THR A 283 1.61 4.49 -26.15
CA THR A 283 2.00 5.13 -27.41
C THR A 283 2.76 6.42 -27.17
N ALA A 284 2.26 7.28 -26.28
CA ALA A 284 2.92 8.53 -25.90
C ALA A 284 4.29 8.27 -25.27
N LEU A 285 4.36 7.34 -24.30
CA LEU A 285 5.60 6.93 -23.64
C LEU A 285 6.65 6.46 -24.64
N ALA A 286 6.25 5.60 -25.58
CA ALA A 286 7.15 5.04 -26.57
C ALA A 286 7.66 6.08 -27.58
N LEU A 287 6.79 6.97 -28.06
CA LEU A 287 7.14 7.99 -29.03
C LEU A 287 8.12 9.02 -28.45
N VAL A 288 7.85 9.51 -27.24
CA VAL A 288 8.73 10.47 -26.55
C VAL A 288 10.08 9.82 -26.25
N THR A 289 10.08 8.60 -25.70
CA THR A 289 11.31 7.87 -25.39
C THR A 289 12.15 7.57 -26.63
N ALA A 290 11.53 7.19 -27.76
CA ALA A 290 12.25 6.99 -29.02
C ALA A 290 12.88 8.28 -29.54
N THR A 291 12.18 9.40 -29.41
CA THR A 291 12.69 10.73 -29.78
C THR A 291 13.89 11.11 -28.92
N VAL A 292 13.81 10.94 -27.59
CA VAL A 292 14.93 11.16 -26.68
C VAL A 292 16.10 10.23 -26.99
N ALA A 293 15.86 8.95 -27.27
CA ALA A 293 16.91 7.99 -27.64
C ALA A 293 17.61 8.37 -28.95
N LYS A 294 16.88 8.88 -29.94
CA LYS A 294 17.46 9.40 -31.20
C LYS A 294 18.39 10.58 -30.94
N LEU A 295 17.96 11.54 -30.10
CA LEU A 295 18.80 12.66 -29.67
C LEU A 295 20.01 12.17 -28.86
N ALA A 296 19.80 11.18 -28.00
CA ALA A 296 20.82 10.54 -27.18
C ALA A 296 21.84 9.73 -28.01
N ALA A 297 21.57 9.43 -29.27
CA ALA A 297 22.52 8.76 -30.18
C ALA A 297 23.31 9.72 -31.09
N ALA A 298 22.91 10.99 -31.18
CA ALA A 298 23.59 11.98 -32.03
C ALA A 298 24.97 12.36 -31.46
N SER A 299 26.04 12.22 -32.25
CA SER A 299 27.43 12.36 -31.81
C SER A 299 27.97 13.80 -31.83
N ASP A 300 27.19 14.74 -32.35
CA ASP A 300 27.56 16.11 -32.70
C ASP A 300 27.15 17.16 -31.66
N THR A 301 26.46 16.75 -30.58
CA THR A 301 26.03 17.66 -29.51
C THR A 301 26.97 17.63 -28.29
N PRO A 302 27.38 18.79 -27.74
CA PRO A 302 28.18 18.86 -26.52
C PRO A 302 27.37 18.59 -25.24
N ARG A 303 26.04 18.41 -25.35
CA ARG A 303 25.14 18.16 -24.22
C ARG A 303 25.14 16.67 -23.82
N THR A 304 25.39 16.39 -22.55
CA THR A 304 25.65 15.05 -21.98
C THR A 304 24.66 14.64 -20.88
N ARG A 305 23.52 15.33 -20.69
CA ARG A 305 22.55 14.98 -19.63
C ARG A 305 21.09 14.95 -20.10
N ILE A 306 20.30 14.05 -19.54
CA ILE A 306 18.84 13.98 -19.68
C ILE A 306 18.24 14.29 -18.31
N GLY A 307 17.41 15.32 -18.25
CA GLY A 307 16.67 15.73 -17.06
C GLY A 307 15.23 15.26 -17.07
N LEU A 308 14.73 14.71 -15.96
CA LEU A 308 13.31 14.48 -15.71
C LEU A 308 12.85 15.32 -14.52
N VAL A 309 11.81 16.14 -14.69
CA VAL A 309 11.22 16.88 -13.58
C VAL A 309 10.40 15.93 -12.70
N SER A 310 10.95 15.53 -11.57
CA SER A 310 10.43 14.50 -10.67
C SER A 310 10.34 15.08 -9.26
N LEU A 311 9.31 15.88 -9.01
CA LEU A 311 9.22 16.73 -7.82
C LEU A 311 9.11 15.89 -6.56
N VAL A 312 9.84 16.27 -5.51
CA VAL A 312 9.67 15.66 -4.18
C VAL A 312 8.24 15.90 -3.70
N ASN A 313 7.57 14.82 -3.29
CA ASN A 313 6.14 14.79 -2.95
C ASN A 313 5.23 15.32 -4.09
N GLY A 314 5.71 15.23 -5.33
CA GLY A 314 5.00 15.63 -6.54
C GLY A 314 3.85 14.69 -6.91
N PRO A 315 2.96 15.12 -7.81
CA PRO A 315 1.96 14.24 -8.41
C PRO A 315 2.61 13.00 -9.06
N GLU A 316 2.03 11.81 -8.89
CA GLU A 316 2.52 10.59 -9.55
C GLU A 316 2.40 10.65 -11.07
N ARG A 317 1.48 11.48 -11.59
CA ARG A 317 1.22 11.70 -13.02
C ARG A 317 0.77 13.14 -13.27
N GLY A 318 0.89 13.59 -14.51
CA GLY A 318 0.45 14.92 -14.92
C GLY A 318 -1.06 15.05 -15.12
N SER A 319 -1.57 16.29 -15.10
CA SER A 319 -2.92 16.54 -15.58
C SER A 319 -3.00 16.22 -17.08
N TRP A 320 -4.06 15.57 -17.54
CA TRP A 320 -4.22 15.12 -18.93
C TRP A 320 -3.15 14.13 -19.43
N SER A 321 -2.43 13.46 -18.53
CA SER A 321 -1.46 12.41 -18.86
C SER A 321 -1.54 11.24 -17.89
N GLU A 322 -1.93 10.07 -18.40
CA GLU A 322 -2.00 8.83 -17.62
C GLU A 322 -0.65 8.12 -17.44
N VAL A 323 0.41 8.58 -18.10
CA VAL A 323 1.78 8.05 -17.89
C VAL A 323 2.35 8.55 -16.58
N ALA A 324 2.77 7.64 -15.71
CA ALA A 324 3.34 7.97 -14.40
C ALA A 324 4.78 8.50 -14.51
N VAL A 325 5.19 9.35 -13.55
CA VAL A 325 6.57 9.85 -13.43
C VAL A 325 7.57 8.71 -13.29
N ALA A 326 7.20 7.62 -12.62
CA ALA A 326 8.04 6.43 -12.47
C ALA A 326 8.31 5.74 -13.82
N GLU A 327 7.31 5.63 -14.70
CA GLU A 327 7.47 5.08 -16.05
C GLU A 327 8.39 5.97 -16.90
N TRP A 328 8.26 7.30 -16.77
CA TRP A 328 9.20 8.23 -17.42
C TRP A 328 10.63 8.07 -16.89
N ARG A 329 10.81 7.93 -15.57
CA ARG A 329 12.11 7.70 -14.93
C ARG A 329 12.77 6.46 -15.50
N GLU A 330 12.06 5.35 -15.50
CA GLU A 330 12.54 4.06 -16.02
C GLU A 330 12.98 4.19 -17.49
N ARG A 331 12.11 4.73 -18.35
CA ARG A 331 12.37 4.80 -19.80
C ARG A 331 13.47 5.79 -20.17
N LEU A 332 13.57 6.93 -19.49
CA LEU A 332 14.63 7.92 -19.73
C LEU A 332 15.98 7.45 -19.18
N SER A 333 15.99 6.80 -18.02
CA SER A 333 17.19 6.15 -17.47
C SER A 333 17.72 5.07 -18.43
N ALA A 334 16.83 4.23 -18.95
CA ALA A 334 17.16 3.25 -19.99
C ALA A 334 17.66 3.88 -21.30
N ALA A 335 17.15 5.06 -21.69
CA ALA A 335 17.67 5.79 -22.84
C ALA A 335 19.09 6.32 -22.61
N ALA A 336 19.39 6.80 -21.39
CA ALA A 336 20.73 7.24 -21.02
C ALA A 336 21.71 6.05 -20.93
N ALA A 337 21.32 4.94 -20.31
CA ALA A 337 22.15 3.74 -20.21
C ALA A 337 22.58 3.22 -21.60
N ARG A 338 21.66 3.23 -22.58
CA ARG A 338 21.94 2.82 -23.97
C ARG A 338 22.92 3.73 -24.70
N SER A 339 23.18 4.95 -24.22
CA SER A 339 24.17 5.84 -24.84
C SER A 339 25.62 5.49 -24.47
N ARG A 340 25.86 4.40 -23.72
CA ARG A 340 27.19 3.92 -23.32
C ARG A 340 28.05 5.00 -22.63
N GLY A 341 27.44 5.73 -21.69
CA GLY A 341 28.10 6.79 -20.92
C GLY A 341 28.18 8.16 -21.60
N ARG A 342 27.73 8.29 -22.86
CA ARG A 342 27.69 9.59 -23.57
C ARG A 342 26.75 10.61 -22.90
N VAL A 343 25.57 10.17 -22.49
CA VAL A 343 24.64 10.96 -21.69
C VAL A 343 24.37 10.28 -20.36
N THR A 344 24.10 11.08 -19.33
CA THR A 344 23.67 10.62 -18.00
C THR A 344 22.23 11.04 -17.73
N PHE A 345 21.55 10.31 -16.86
CA PHE A 345 20.19 10.63 -16.42
C PHE A 345 20.24 11.39 -15.09
N THR A 346 19.34 12.36 -14.90
CA THR A 346 19.23 13.13 -13.66
C THR A 346 17.78 13.46 -13.38
N GLU A 347 17.31 13.17 -12.16
CA GLU A 347 16.04 13.67 -11.66
C GLU A 347 16.19 15.10 -11.14
N LEU A 348 15.26 15.96 -11.52
CA LEU A 348 15.17 17.37 -11.14
C LEU A 348 14.01 17.48 -10.15
N THR A 349 14.35 17.54 -8.87
CA THR A 349 13.43 17.29 -7.76
C THR A 349 12.72 18.54 -7.23
N SER A 350 13.07 19.70 -7.77
CA SER A 350 12.47 20.99 -7.44
C SER A 350 12.39 21.94 -8.65
N PRO A 351 11.53 22.96 -8.62
CA PRO A 351 11.48 24.00 -9.65
C PRO A 351 12.83 24.71 -9.82
N ARG A 352 13.61 24.86 -8.74
CA ARG A 352 14.95 25.47 -8.79
C ARG A 352 15.95 24.59 -9.52
N GLU A 353 15.96 23.28 -9.26
CA GLU A 353 16.80 22.32 -10.00
C GLU A 353 16.42 22.27 -11.48
N MET A 354 15.12 22.30 -11.78
CA MET A 354 14.62 22.40 -13.16
C MET A 354 15.17 23.63 -13.88
N LEU A 355 15.07 24.81 -13.27
CA LEU A 355 15.57 26.05 -13.86
C LEU A 355 17.11 26.07 -13.96
N ALA A 356 17.81 25.51 -12.97
CA ALA A 356 19.26 25.38 -13.00
C ALA A 356 19.71 24.46 -14.17
N ALA A 357 19.03 23.33 -14.37
CA ALA A 357 19.27 22.42 -15.49
C ALA A 357 19.01 23.09 -16.85
N ALA A 358 17.93 23.87 -16.96
CA ALA A 358 17.61 24.60 -18.19
C ALA A 358 18.62 25.72 -18.51
N ARG A 359 19.29 26.27 -17.50
CA ARG A 359 20.39 27.25 -17.68
C ARG A 359 21.74 26.61 -17.92
N ALA A 360 21.89 25.33 -17.58
CA ALA A 360 23.14 24.61 -17.74
C ALA A 360 23.39 24.22 -19.21
N PRO A 361 24.65 24.27 -19.68
CA PRO A 361 24.98 24.02 -21.08
C PRO A 361 24.99 22.52 -21.43
N ASP A 362 24.91 21.61 -20.46
CA ASP A 362 25.11 20.17 -20.60
C ASP A 362 23.81 19.36 -20.71
N PHE A 363 22.64 19.91 -20.40
CA PHE A 363 21.37 19.19 -20.53
C PHE A 363 20.88 19.12 -21.98
N LEU A 364 20.89 17.93 -22.56
CA LEU A 364 20.40 17.63 -23.91
C LEU A 364 18.88 17.69 -23.96
N CYS A 365 18.22 17.05 -22.99
CA CYS A 365 16.78 16.99 -22.87
C CYS A 365 16.34 17.34 -21.45
N ILE A 366 15.19 18.01 -21.31
CA ILE A 366 14.45 18.14 -20.05
C ILE A 366 13.00 17.76 -20.32
N LEU A 367 12.47 16.79 -19.57
CA LEU A 367 11.07 16.35 -19.68
C LEU A 367 10.24 16.83 -18.49
N ASN A 368 9.16 17.54 -18.78
CA ASN A 368 8.10 17.87 -17.83
C ASN A 368 6.97 16.82 -17.93
N PRO A 369 6.81 15.93 -16.93
CA PRO A 369 5.81 14.87 -16.98
C PRO A 369 4.41 15.34 -16.56
N TYR A 370 4.25 16.61 -16.12
CA TYR A 370 3.02 17.07 -15.46
C TYR A 370 1.91 17.57 -16.40
N GLY A 371 2.00 17.21 -17.68
CA GLY A 371 0.97 17.47 -18.70
C GLY A 371 0.70 18.96 -18.91
N GLU A 372 -0.46 19.46 -18.49
CA GLU A 372 -0.78 20.90 -18.63
C GLU A 372 -0.04 21.79 -17.63
N SER A 373 0.50 21.19 -16.56
CA SER A 373 1.09 21.92 -15.44
C SER A 373 2.61 22.05 -15.54
N ILE A 374 3.14 23.19 -15.11
CA ILE A 374 4.59 23.40 -14.96
C ILE A 374 4.95 23.86 -13.53
N PRO A 375 5.99 23.30 -12.89
CA PRO A 375 6.42 23.76 -11.57
C PRO A 375 7.01 25.17 -11.61
N VAL A 376 6.60 26.01 -10.66
CA VAL A 376 7.10 27.38 -10.48
C VAL A 376 7.65 27.58 -9.06
N PRO A 377 8.72 28.38 -8.89
CA PRO A 377 9.30 28.64 -7.57
C PRO A 377 8.48 29.64 -6.73
N THR A 378 7.76 30.57 -7.38
CA THR A 378 6.93 31.61 -6.75
C THR A 378 5.59 31.74 -7.46
N ASP A 379 4.60 32.37 -6.82
CA ASP A 379 3.23 32.50 -7.34
C ASP A 379 3.17 33.25 -8.70
N ASP A 380 4.09 34.17 -8.92
CA ASP A 380 4.25 35.00 -10.12
C ASP A 380 5.38 34.52 -11.06
N GLY A 381 6.05 33.40 -10.75
CA GLY A 381 7.26 32.96 -11.43
C GLY A 381 7.08 32.37 -12.83
N LEU A 382 5.84 32.23 -13.33
CA LEU A 382 5.57 31.62 -14.64
C LEU A 382 6.28 32.32 -15.82
N PRO A 383 6.28 33.67 -15.94
CA PRO A 383 6.99 34.36 -17.01
C PRO A 383 8.49 34.01 -17.06
N ASP A 384 9.16 33.98 -15.91
CA ASP A 384 10.59 33.69 -15.81
C ASP A 384 10.91 32.23 -16.18
N VAL A 385 10.04 31.30 -15.77
CA VAL A 385 10.14 29.89 -16.18
C VAL A 385 10.04 29.78 -17.70
N LEU A 386 9.04 30.42 -18.31
CA LEU A 386 8.82 30.35 -19.76
C LEU A 386 9.97 31.01 -20.54
N ASP A 387 10.49 32.14 -20.07
CA ASP A 387 11.63 32.79 -20.72
C ASP A 387 12.90 31.93 -20.60
N THR A 388 13.08 31.22 -19.48
CA THR A 388 14.16 30.23 -19.31
C THR A 388 14.00 29.05 -20.27
N VAL A 389 12.80 28.48 -20.40
CA VAL A 389 12.51 27.39 -21.37
C VAL A 389 12.78 27.86 -22.80
N ARG A 390 12.35 29.07 -23.17
CA ARG A 390 12.61 29.65 -24.50
C ARG A 390 14.12 29.77 -24.76
N ALA A 391 14.88 30.30 -23.79
CA ALA A 391 16.33 30.44 -23.91
C ALA A 391 17.03 29.08 -24.04
N TYR A 392 16.63 28.09 -23.25
CA TYR A 392 17.13 26.72 -23.31
C TYR A 392 16.95 26.09 -24.70
N VAL A 393 15.73 26.19 -25.26
CA VAL A 393 15.40 25.66 -26.59
C VAL A 393 16.18 26.38 -27.68
N LYS A 394 16.25 27.73 -27.64
CA LYS A 394 17.05 28.50 -28.61
C LYS A 394 18.54 28.16 -28.56
N ALA A 395 19.06 27.82 -27.38
CA ALA A 395 20.45 27.40 -27.16
C ALA A 395 20.71 25.91 -27.52
N GLY A 396 19.78 25.24 -28.19
CA GLY A 396 19.96 23.85 -28.67
C GLY A 396 19.45 22.76 -27.73
N GLY A 397 18.79 23.12 -26.63
CA GLY A 397 18.17 22.16 -25.71
C GLY A 397 16.83 21.61 -26.24
N HIS A 398 16.44 20.41 -25.78
CA HIS A 398 15.15 19.81 -26.11
C HIS A 398 14.24 19.70 -24.89
N TRP A 399 13.14 20.44 -24.89
CA TRP A 399 12.16 20.44 -23.80
C TRP A 399 10.93 19.61 -24.20
N PHE A 400 10.43 18.74 -23.33
CA PHE A 400 9.29 17.86 -23.60
C PHE A 400 8.10 18.14 -22.68
N GLU A 401 6.92 18.31 -23.29
CA GLU A 401 5.61 18.42 -22.64
C GLU A 401 4.71 17.24 -23.06
N VAL A 402 4.15 16.49 -22.10
CA VAL A 402 3.62 15.13 -22.39
C VAL A 402 2.09 15.01 -22.46
N GLY A 403 1.34 16.10 -22.40
CA GLY A 403 -0.13 16.04 -22.57
C GLY A 403 -0.83 17.39 -22.47
N GLY A 404 -2.05 17.46 -23.03
CA GLY A 404 -3.00 18.56 -22.86
C GLY A 404 -2.58 19.92 -23.45
N TYR A 405 -3.11 20.99 -22.85
CA TYR A 405 -2.76 22.40 -23.07
C TYR A 405 -1.54 22.79 -22.22
N SER A 406 -0.33 22.67 -22.77
CA SER A 406 0.92 22.96 -22.03
C SER A 406 0.93 24.35 -21.41
N PHE A 407 1.35 24.44 -20.15
CA PHE A 407 1.44 25.68 -19.36
C PHE A 407 0.09 26.35 -19.06
N HIS A 408 -1.01 25.60 -19.12
CA HIS A 408 -2.34 26.09 -18.73
C HIS A 408 -2.50 26.17 -17.21
N SER A 409 -1.67 25.45 -16.46
CA SER A 409 -1.61 25.51 -15.01
C SER A 409 -0.18 25.54 -14.48
N VAL A 410 -0.03 25.92 -13.22
CA VAL A 410 1.25 25.91 -12.49
C VAL A 410 1.15 25.00 -11.28
N LEU A 411 2.24 24.26 -10.99
CA LEU A 411 2.40 23.52 -9.73
C LEU A 411 3.16 24.40 -8.73
N ARG A 412 2.53 24.64 -7.58
CA ARG A 412 3.08 25.45 -6.48
C ARG A 412 3.34 24.57 -5.26
N PRO A 413 4.46 24.74 -4.55
CA PRO A 413 4.75 23.95 -3.36
C PRO A 413 3.76 24.30 -2.24
N THR A 414 3.19 23.29 -1.61
CA THR A 414 2.44 23.43 -0.37
C THR A 414 3.40 23.26 0.79
N ARG A 415 3.41 24.23 1.72
CA ARG A 415 4.40 24.32 2.80
C ARG A 415 3.94 23.68 4.11
N PHE A 416 2.67 23.32 4.24
CA PHE A 416 2.10 22.80 5.48
C PHE A 416 1.29 21.55 5.20
N TYR A 417 1.43 20.54 6.07
CA TYR A 417 0.56 19.38 6.01
C TYR A 417 -0.83 19.74 6.53
N SER A 418 -1.82 19.07 5.96
CA SER A 418 -3.18 19.01 6.47
C SER A 418 -3.68 17.59 6.35
N TYR A 419 -4.66 17.25 7.16
CA TYR A 419 -5.32 15.97 7.15
C TYR A 419 -6.77 16.14 7.59
N THR A 420 -7.69 15.72 6.73
CA THR A 420 -9.15 15.90 6.88
C THR A 420 -9.85 14.59 6.62
N LEU A 421 -10.88 14.29 7.41
CA LEU A 421 -11.66 13.07 7.33
C LEU A 421 -13.16 13.37 7.44
N SER A 422 -13.96 12.74 6.59
CA SER A 422 -15.42 12.71 6.78
C SER A 422 -15.81 11.65 7.79
N TYR A 423 -16.90 11.86 8.54
CA TYR A 423 -17.41 10.95 9.56
C TYR A 423 -18.91 10.67 9.35
N PRO A 424 -19.33 9.41 9.13
CA PRO A 424 -18.51 8.20 8.99
C PRO A 424 -17.55 8.21 7.78
N VAL A 425 -16.60 7.26 7.86
CA VAL A 425 -15.32 7.03 7.15
C VAL A 425 -14.14 7.24 8.10
N ALA A 426 -14.11 8.30 8.90
CA ALA A 426 -13.28 8.35 10.11
C ALA A 426 -13.77 7.28 11.09
N PHE A 427 -12.83 6.63 11.80
CA PHE A 427 -13.23 5.60 12.76
C PHE A 427 -14.11 6.15 13.89
N SER A 428 -13.86 7.37 14.37
CA SER A 428 -14.65 8.00 15.44
C SER A 428 -14.67 9.52 15.28
N ASP A 429 -15.52 10.20 16.05
CA ASP A 429 -15.50 11.65 16.19
C ASP A 429 -14.76 12.06 17.48
N PHE A 430 -13.42 11.99 17.43
CA PHE A 430 -12.56 12.22 18.60
C PHE A 430 -11.22 12.82 18.19
N MET A 431 -10.79 13.89 18.86
CA MET A 431 -9.44 14.46 18.71
C MET A 431 -8.85 14.78 20.08
N HIS A 432 -7.53 14.69 20.22
CA HIS A 432 -6.82 14.95 21.48
C HIS A 432 -5.48 15.64 21.24
N LEU A 433 -5.19 16.69 22.00
CA LEU A 433 -3.90 17.40 21.95
C LEU A 433 -3.15 17.23 23.27
N ASP A 434 -1.97 16.60 23.21
CA ASP A 434 -0.94 16.68 24.24
C ASP A 434 0.04 17.82 23.90
N SER A 435 0.10 18.84 24.76
CA SER A 435 0.99 19.99 24.60
C SER A 435 1.75 20.35 25.88
N ALA A 436 2.78 21.20 25.74
CA ALA A 436 3.48 21.82 26.88
C ALA A 436 2.56 22.69 27.76
N ASN A 437 1.45 23.18 27.21
CA ASN A 437 0.46 24.00 27.92
C ASN A 437 -0.62 23.16 28.64
N GLY A 438 -0.69 21.87 28.35
CA GLY A 438 -1.68 20.97 28.92
C GLY A 438 -2.21 19.97 27.90
N ARG A 439 -3.27 19.26 28.31
CA ARG A 439 -3.93 18.25 27.50
C ARG A 439 -5.42 18.59 27.37
N ALA A 440 -5.98 18.36 26.19
CA ALA A 440 -7.41 18.51 25.97
C ALA A 440 -7.91 17.56 24.87
N ALA A 441 -9.13 17.06 25.01
CA ALA A 441 -9.83 16.33 23.95
C ALA A 441 -11.07 17.10 23.48
N LEU A 442 -11.46 16.88 22.22
CA LEU A 442 -12.66 17.43 21.58
C LEU A 442 -13.41 16.30 20.88
N TYR A 443 -14.69 16.12 21.19
CA TYR A 443 -15.51 15.07 20.59
C TYR A 443 -17.01 15.36 20.69
N ARG A 444 -17.80 14.76 19.80
CA ARG A 444 -19.27 14.77 19.89
C ARG A 444 -19.81 13.89 21.02
N VAL A 445 -20.99 14.24 21.52
CA VAL A 445 -21.85 13.41 22.37
C VAL A 445 -23.22 13.30 21.72
N GLN A 446 -23.50 12.14 21.15
CA GLN A 446 -24.81 11.76 20.60
C GLN A 446 -25.03 10.26 20.83
N PRO A 447 -25.37 9.81 22.05
CA PRO A 447 -25.76 8.42 22.26
C PRO A 447 -27.02 8.11 21.44
N ARG A 448 -27.12 6.90 20.89
CA ARG A 448 -28.34 6.45 20.23
C ARG A 448 -29.34 6.03 21.30
N THR A 449 -30.44 6.76 21.46
CA THR A 449 -31.40 6.48 22.54
C THR A 449 -32.58 5.61 22.09
N VAL A 450 -32.83 5.51 20.78
CA VAL A 450 -33.82 4.58 20.22
C VAL A 450 -33.40 3.13 20.44
N THR A 451 -34.32 2.31 20.95
CA THR A 451 -34.08 0.90 21.31
C THR A 451 -34.66 -0.10 20.31
N VAL A 452 -35.51 0.38 19.38
CA VAL A 452 -36.12 -0.42 18.31
C VAL A 452 -35.43 -0.07 16.99
N PRO A 453 -35.05 -1.05 16.15
CA PRO A 453 -34.50 -0.78 14.83
C PRO A 453 -35.44 0.12 14.03
N TRP A 454 -34.88 1.06 13.27
CA TRP A 454 -35.60 2.05 12.44
C TRP A 454 -36.46 3.07 13.22
N GLY A 455 -36.53 2.99 14.55
CA GLY A 455 -37.38 3.88 15.37
C GLY A 455 -37.03 5.37 15.30
N ALA A 456 -35.80 5.72 14.87
CA ALA A 456 -35.37 7.11 14.71
C ALA A 456 -36.17 7.88 13.64
N SER A 457 -36.87 7.19 12.73
CA SER A 457 -37.73 7.87 11.75
C SER A 457 -38.89 8.66 12.38
N ALA A 458 -39.28 8.31 13.62
CA ALA A 458 -40.35 9.01 14.34
C ALA A 458 -39.85 10.25 15.12
N SER A 459 -38.53 10.40 15.31
CA SER A 459 -37.92 11.45 16.13
C SER A 459 -36.67 11.99 15.44
N HIS A 460 -36.81 13.11 14.73
CA HIS A 460 -35.70 13.71 13.96
C HIS A 460 -34.46 14.05 14.81
N ASP A 461 -34.65 14.41 16.08
CA ASP A 461 -33.54 14.70 17.01
C ASP A 461 -32.69 13.46 17.36
N GLU A 462 -33.23 12.26 17.13
CA GLU A 462 -32.53 10.98 17.33
C GLU A 462 -31.72 10.54 16.11
N ILE A 463 -31.90 11.20 14.96
CA ILE A 463 -31.14 10.87 13.75
C ILE A 463 -29.67 11.22 13.95
N PHE A 464 -28.79 10.25 13.72
CA PHE A 464 -27.36 10.47 13.74
C PHE A 464 -26.94 11.56 12.73
N VAL A 465 -26.16 12.54 13.21
CA VAL A 465 -25.70 13.67 12.39
C VAL A 465 -24.29 13.38 11.85
N PRO A 466 -24.04 13.27 10.54
CA PRO A 466 -22.69 13.11 10.01
C PRO A 466 -21.80 14.34 10.26
N GLY A 467 -20.50 14.19 10.10
CA GLY A 467 -19.53 15.25 10.41
C GLY A 467 -18.22 15.18 9.62
N GLU A 468 -17.29 16.03 10.02
CA GLU A 468 -15.95 16.13 9.45
C GLU A 468 -14.95 16.58 10.53
N LEU A 469 -13.75 16.02 10.47
CA LEU A 469 -12.62 16.34 11.34
C LEU A 469 -11.45 16.82 10.49
N GLY A 470 -10.70 17.80 11.00
CA GLY A 470 -9.52 18.32 10.32
C GLY A 470 -8.43 18.77 11.26
N CYS A 471 -7.18 18.64 10.82
CA CYS A 471 -6.04 19.31 11.43
C CYS A 471 -5.01 19.71 10.38
N GLY A 472 -4.14 20.66 10.70
CA GLY A 472 -3.08 21.10 9.79
C GLY A 472 -2.28 22.27 10.32
N GLY A 473 -1.27 22.68 9.57
CA GLY A 473 -0.52 23.90 9.83
C GLY A 473 -0.83 24.98 8.79
N ASP A 474 -0.66 26.24 9.18
CA ASP A 474 -0.48 27.37 8.25
C ASP A 474 0.41 28.45 8.89
N GLU A 475 0.51 29.61 8.24
CA GLU A 475 1.32 30.75 8.71
C GLU A 475 0.92 31.28 10.11
N ARG A 476 -0.28 30.93 10.60
CA ARG A 476 -0.82 31.33 11.91
C ARG A 476 -0.67 30.24 12.98
N GLY A 477 -0.08 29.09 12.64
CA GLY A 477 0.14 27.97 13.56
C GLY A 477 -0.69 26.73 13.24
N GLY A 478 -0.91 25.89 14.24
CA GLY A 478 -1.68 24.64 14.10
C GLY A 478 -3.18 24.88 14.12
N THR A 479 -3.94 24.02 13.44
CA THR A 479 -5.40 24.05 13.34
C THR A 479 -6.04 22.75 13.79
N CYS A 480 -7.25 22.85 14.33
CA CYS A 480 -8.15 21.75 14.63
C CYS A 480 -9.58 22.14 14.20
N GLU A 481 -10.26 21.28 13.46
CA GLU A 481 -11.58 21.51 12.87
C GLU A 481 -12.53 20.37 13.23
N HIS A 482 -13.76 20.73 13.58
CA HIS A 482 -14.82 19.79 13.93
C HIS A 482 -16.15 20.35 13.41
N ALA A 483 -16.80 19.62 12.51
CA ALA A 483 -17.99 20.09 11.83
C ALA A 483 -19.08 19.03 11.74
N PHE A 484 -20.32 19.50 11.65
CA PHE A 484 -21.50 18.70 11.39
C PHE A 484 -22.03 18.97 9.98
N HIS A 485 -22.48 17.92 9.32
CA HIS A 485 -23.24 17.99 8.08
C HIS A 485 -24.73 17.81 8.36
N THR A 486 -25.53 18.78 7.93
CA THR A 486 -26.96 18.88 8.24
C THR A 486 -27.73 19.34 7.00
N HIS A 487 -29.04 19.48 7.11
CA HIS A 487 -29.90 20.03 6.06
C HIS A 487 -31.06 20.77 6.72
N VAL A 488 -30.85 22.07 7.00
CA VAL A 488 -31.83 22.91 7.70
C VAL A 488 -32.43 23.88 6.71
N ALA A 489 -33.72 23.71 6.40
CA ALA A 489 -34.44 24.61 5.52
C ALA A 489 -34.53 26.02 6.11
N ALA A 490 -34.65 27.02 5.24
CA ALA A 490 -34.90 28.40 5.66
C ALA A 490 -36.12 28.50 6.59
N GLY A 491 -35.97 29.19 7.72
CA GLY A 491 -36.97 29.36 8.77
C GLY A 491 -37.05 28.23 9.80
N ALA A 492 -36.44 27.07 9.55
CA ALA A 492 -36.39 25.97 10.52
C ALA A 492 -35.24 26.16 11.51
N THR A 493 -35.42 25.72 12.75
CA THR A 493 -34.36 25.69 13.77
C THR A 493 -33.84 24.27 13.92
N TRP A 494 -32.52 24.13 13.96
CA TRP A 494 -31.84 22.86 14.22
C TRP A 494 -30.87 23.01 15.39
N ARG A 495 -30.81 21.98 16.25
CA ARG A 495 -29.87 21.89 17.36
C ARG A 495 -28.74 20.94 17.02
N THR A 496 -27.49 21.36 17.21
CA THR A 496 -26.33 20.48 17.07
C THR A 496 -26.34 19.40 18.16
N PRO A 497 -25.75 18.22 17.89
CA PRO A 497 -25.24 17.37 18.97
C PRO A 497 -24.33 18.17 19.92
N ALA A 498 -24.23 17.72 21.17
CA ALA A 498 -23.32 18.34 22.12
C ALA A 498 -21.86 18.06 21.72
N VAL A 499 -21.00 19.07 21.85
CA VAL A 499 -19.55 18.96 21.64
C VAL A 499 -18.88 19.13 23.00
N ARG A 500 -18.13 18.11 23.42
CA ARG A 500 -17.45 18.11 24.71
C ARG A 500 -15.98 18.43 24.51
N MET A 501 -15.48 19.31 25.35
CA MET A 501 -14.05 19.62 25.49
C MET A 501 -13.61 19.21 26.89
N THR A 502 -12.82 18.15 27.01
CA THR A 502 -12.25 17.71 28.28
C THR A 502 -10.86 18.27 28.49
N LEU A 503 -10.46 18.49 29.75
CA LEU A 503 -9.19 19.13 30.11
C LEU A 503 -8.37 18.26 31.07
N GLY A 504 -7.05 18.24 30.88
CA GLY A 504 -6.08 17.67 31.82
C GLY A 504 -6.06 16.15 31.93
N THR A 505 -6.82 15.45 31.10
CA THR A 505 -6.97 13.98 31.16
C THR A 505 -6.03 13.30 30.15
N PRO A 506 -5.47 12.10 30.45
CA PRO A 506 -4.75 11.30 29.46
C PRO A 506 -5.67 10.74 28.36
N VAL A 507 -5.15 10.59 27.14
CA VAL A 507 -5.95 10.19 25.96
C VAL A 507 -6.77 8.90 26.14
N TYR A 508 -6.22 7.86 26.76
CA TYR A 508 -6.95 6.59 26.95
C TYR A 508 -8.16 6.76 27.90
N ASP A 509 -8.05 7.63 28.90
CA ASP A 509 -9.16 7.95 29.79
C ASP A 509 -10.23 8.79 29.05
N ASP A 510 -9.81 9.71 28.19
CA ASP A 510 -10.73 10.48 27.34
C ASP A 510 -11.44 9.62 26.29
N LEU A 511 -10.77 8.61 25.73
CA LEU A 511 -11.41 7.61 24.87
C LEU A 511 -12.43 6.75 25.62
N ALA A 512 -12.14 6.36 26.87
CA ALA A 512 -13.11 5.66 27.71
C ALA A 512 -14.34 6.53 28.00
N ARG A 513 -14.14 7.82 28.27
CA ARG A 513 -15.23 8.80 28.44
C ARG A 513 -16.04 8.98 27.16
N TYR A 514 -15.38 9.04 26.00
CA TYR A 514 -16.01 9.11 24.69
C TYR A 514 -16.93 7.91 24.45
N ALA A 515 -16.40 6.70 24.67
CA ALA A 515 -17.15 5.46 24.53
C ALA A 515 -18.37 5.41 25.45
N ALA A 516 -18.20 5.78 26.73
CA ALA A 516 -19.30 5.85 27.69
C ALA A 516 -20.37 6.89 27.29
N ALA A 517 -19.94 8.10 26.91
CA ALA A 517 -20.85 9.19 26.52
C ALA A 517 -21.67 8.87 25.27
N ASN A 518 -21.15 8.04 24.38
CA ASN A 518 -21.80 7.61 23.13
C ASN A 518 -22.37 6.18 23.20
N SER A 519 -22.42 5.56 24.38
CA SER A 519 -22.97 4.22 24.62
C SER A 519 -22.31 3.10 23.79
N LEU A 520 -21.02 3.22 23.50
CA LEU A 520 -20.21 2.23 22.79
C LEU A 520 -19.72 1.15 23.77
N THR A 521 -20.61 0.26 24.20
CA THR A 521 -20.40 -0.54 25.42
C THR A 521 -20.57 -2.04 25.26
N ARG A 522 -21.18 -2.53 24.17
CA ARG A 522 -21.49 -3.96 24.05
C ARG A 522 -20.22 -4.78 23.74
N PRO A 523 -19.76 -5.63 24.69
CA PRO A 523 -18.54 -6.41 24.50
C PRO A 523 -18.76 -7.54 23.48
N LEU A 524 -17.66 -8.10 22.96
CA LEU A 524 -17.71 -9.20 22.00
C LEU A 524 -18.49 -10.42 22.54
N SER A 525 -18.30 -10.75 23.83
CA SER A 525 -18.98 -11.86 24.51
C SER A 525 -20.50 -11.72 24.60
N ALA A 526 -21.05 -10.52 24.43
CA ALA A 526 -22.50 -10.28 24.43
C ALA A 526 -23.12 -10.33 23.02
N LYS A 527 -22.33 -10.58 21.98
CA LYS A 527 -22.78 -10.59 20.56
C LYS A 527 -22.90 -11.99 19.98
N ILE A 528 -22.21 -12.95 20.57
CA ILE A 528 -22.06 -14.30 20.03
C ILE A 528 -22.08 -15.31 21.18
N ALA A 529 -22.63 -16.49 20.93
CA ALA A 529 -22.71 -17.56 21.92
C ALA A 529 -21.30 -17.98 22.39
N PRO A 530 -21.10 -18.32 23.68
CA PRO A 530 -19.77 -18.61 24.24
C PRO A 530 -18.99 -19.69 23.48
N GLU A 531 -19.64 -20.76 23.06
CA GLU A 531 -19.02 -21.89 22.36
C GLU A 531 -18.59 -21.51 20.93
N THR A 532 -19.40 -20.69 20.25
CA THR A 532 -19.06 -20.16 18.93
C THR A 532 -17.95 -19.12 19.04
N LEU A 533 -17.96 -18.27 20.06
CA LEU A 533 -16.89 -17.30 20.32
C LEU A 533 -15.56 -18.01 20.61
N ALA A 534 -15.56 -19.05 21.44
CA ALA A 534 -14.35 -19.82 21.75
C ALA A 534 -13.73 -20.41 20.48
N ARG A 535 -14.55 -20.99 19.59
CA ARG A 535 -14.09 -21.48 18.28
C ARG A 535 -13.62 -20.35 17.37
N LEU A 536 -14.34 -19.23 17.32
CA LEU A 536 -14.01 -18.09 16.48
C LEU A 536 -12.66 -17.48 16.85
N LYS A 537 -12.39 -17.31 18.16
CA LYS A 537 -11.09 -16.83 18.66
C LYS A 537 -9.93 -17.75 18.25
N GLN A 538 -10.19 -19.04 18.05
CA GLN A 538 -9.20 -20.05 17.65
C GLN A 538 -9.10 -20.25 16.13
N ALA A 539 -9.99 -19.64 15.34
CA ALA A 539 -10.12 -19.90 13.92
C ALA A 539 -9.44 -18.80 13.09
N PRO A 540 -8.40 -19.10 12.30
CA PRO A 540 -7.94 -18.14 11.29
C PRO A 540 -9.03 -17.97 10.23
N LEU A 541 -9.13 -16.77 9.66
CA LEU A 541 -9.99 -16.55 8.50
C LEU A 541 -9.32 -17.13 7.26
N LEU A 542 -10.04 -17.97 6.52
CA LEU A 542 -9.57 -18.54 5.27
C LEU A 542 -10.50 -18.10 4.12
N TYR A 543 -10.00 -17.25 3.23
CA TYR A 543 -10.66 -17.00 1.95
C TYR A 543 -10.41 -18.20 1.04
N LEU A 544 -11.37 -19.12 0.99
CA LEU A 544 -11.27 -20.37 0.24
C LEU A 544 -11.95 -20.20 -1.12
N ARG A 545 -11.17 -20.21 -2.20
CA ARG A 545 -11.68 -20.09 -3.59
C ARG A 545 -12.08 -21.41 -4.21
N GLY A 546 -13.01 -21.35 -5.17
CA GLY A 546 -13.41 -22.49 -6.00
C GLY A 546 -14.90 -22.81 -5.94
N THR A 547 -15.28 -23.92 -6.55
CA THR A 547 -16.64 -24.46 -6.53
C THR A 547 -17.01 -25.04 -5.16
N CYS A 548 -18.30 -25.30 -4.95
CA CYS A 548 -18.80 -25.94 -3.75
C CYS A 548 -18.16 -27.33 -3.52
N ARG A 549 -18.00 -28.11 -4.58
CA ARG A 549 -17.37 -29.44 -4.53
C ARG A 549 -15.90 -29.39 -4.15
N GLU A 550 -15.15 -28.46 -4.74
CA GLU A 550 -13.73 -28.29 -4.40
C GLU A 550 -13.55 -27.84 -2.94
N LYS A 551 -14.41 -26.93 -2.47
CA LYS A 551 -14.43 -26.49 -1.06
C LYS A 551 -14.73 -27.64 -0.11
N ASP A 552 -15.75 -28.43 -0.41
CA ASP A 552 -16.12 -29.60 0.40
C ASP A 552 -14.97 -30.63 0.46
N ALA A 553 -14.32 -30.92 -0.66
CA ALA A 553 -13.17 -31.82 -0.71
C ALA A 553 -11.95 -31.31 0.08
N ALA A 554 -11.83 -29.98 0.25
CA ALA A 554 -10.72 -29.38 0.98
C ALA A 554 -10.91 -29.38 2.51
N LEU A 555 -12.14 -29.56 3.03
CA LEU A 555 -12.45 -29.43 4.46
C LEU A 555 -11.55 -30.28 5.36
N GLU A 556 -11.26 -31.53 4.97
CA GLU A 556 -10.40 -32.45 5.74
C GLU A 556 -8.93 -32.01 5.83
N ARG A 557 -8.51 -31.08 4.98
CA ARG A 557 -7.15 -30.53 4.96
C ARG A 557 -7.03 -29.24 5.77
N LEU A 558 -8.15 -28.66 6.19
CA LEU A 558 -8.16 -27.40 6.94
C LEU A 558 -7.86 -27.65 8.41
N PRO A 559 -7.10 -26.77 9.08
CA PRO A 559 -7.02 -26.76 10.52
C PRO A 559 -8.41 -26.54 11.14
N VAL A 560 -8.71 -27.25 12.22
CA VAL A 560 -9.98 -27.11 12.95
C VAL A 560 -9.72 -26.35 14.27
N PRO A 561 -10.49 -25.28 14.56
CA PRO A 561 -11.46 -24.62 13.69
C PRO A 561 -10.80 -23.70 12.65
N THR A 562 -11.54 -23.39 11.57
CA THR A 562 -11.21 -22.36 10.56
C THR A 562 -12.49 -21.58 10.26
N LEU A 563 -12.38 -20.26 10.06
CA LEU A 563 -13.49 -19.42 9.60
C LEU A 563 -13.44 -19.36 8.07
N VAL A 564 -14.27 -20.16 7.41
CA VAL A 564 -14.32 -20.27 5.96
C VAL A 564 -15.12 -19.09 5.39
N HIS A 565 -14.43 -18.23 4.64
CA HIS A 565 -14.99 -17.06 3.97
C HIS A 565 -14.89 -17.20 2.44
N PHE A 566 -15.92 -16.76 1.71
CA PHE A 566 -15.98 -16.89 0.25
C PHE A 566 -17.06 -15.99 -0.38
N ALA A 567 -16.83 -15.58 -1.62
CA ALA A 567 -17.78 -14.81 -2.44
C ALA A 567 -18.12 -15.47 -3.79
N ASP A 568 -17.52 -16.62 -4.13
CA ASP A 568 -17.69 -17.27 -5.44
C ASP A 568 -19.13 -17.75 -5.72
N TYR A 569 -19.98 -17.84 -4.69
CA TYR A 569 -21.35 -18.38 -4.80
C TYR A 569 -22.37 -17.38 -5.35
N LEU A 570 -22.06 -16.09 -5.36
CA LEU A 570 -22.99 -15.00 -5.66
C LEU A 570 -23.72 -15.23 -7.00
N LYS A 571 -25.05 -15.21 -6.97
CA LYS A 571 -25.95 -15.57 -8.09
C LYS A 571 -25.52 -15.07 -9.48
N GLY A 572 -25.31 -13.76 -9.63
CA GLY A 572 -24.93 -13.13 -10.90
C GLY A 572 -23.42 -13.04 -11.13
N GLY A 573 -22.62 -13.55 -10.19
CA GLY A 573 -21.20 -13.24 -10.03
C GLY A 573 -20.94 -12.14 -9.00
N PHE A 574 -19.66 -11.83 -8.79
CA PHE A 574 -19.23 -10.81 -7.83
C PHE A 574 -19.68 -9.41 -8.29
N ASP A 575 -20.39 -8.68 -7.42
CA ASP A 575 -20.96 -7.35 -7.70
C ASP A 575 -21.93 -7.33 -8.89
N LYS A 576 -22.82 -8.33 -8.92
CA LYS A 576 -23.85 -8.52 -9.95
C LYS A 576 -25.16 -8.97 -9.31
N GLU A 577 -26.28 -8.53 -9.90
CA GLU A 577 -27.63 -8.90 -9.48
C GLU A 577 -28.01 -8.60 -8.02
N TYR A 578 -27.23 -7.79 -7.28
CA TYR A 578 -27.63 -7.35 -5.93
C TYR A 578 -28.98 -6.64 -5.98
N PRO A 579 -29.87 -6.89 -5.00
CA PRO A 579 -29.63 -7.58 -3.72
C PRO A 579 -29.86 -9.10 -3.75
N ASP A 580 -30.06 -9.73 -4.90
CA ASP A 580 -30.42 -11.14 -5.00
C ASP A 580 -29.16 -12.05 -4.99
N HIS A 581 -28.58 -12.31 -3.81
CA HIS A 581 -27.34 -13.12 -3.67
C HIS A 581 -27.53 -14.62 -3.98
N LEU A 582 -28.78 -15.12 -3.90
CA LEU A 582 -29.16 -16.53 -4.07
C LEU A 582 -30.27 -16.70 -5.13
N PRO A 583 -30.41 -17.87 -5.78
CA PRO A 583 -29.64 -19.12 -5.60
C PRO A 583 -28.17 -19.00 -6.02
N PRO A 584 -27.28 -19.93 -5.61
CA PRO A 584 -25.87 -19.84 -5.97
C PRO A 584 -25.67 -19.89 -7.49
N HIS A 585 -24.64 -19.21 -7.99
CA HIS A 585 -24.29 -19.23 -9.42
C HIS A 585 -24.05 -20.67 -9.90
N PRO A 586 -24.55 -21.10 -11.08
CA PRO A 586 -24.46 -22.49 -11.53
C PRO A 586 -23.03 -23.04 -11.65
N SER A 587 -22.04 -22.18 -11.95
CA SER A 587 -20.63 -22.60 -11.99
C SER A 587 -20.02 -22.85 -10.60
N PHE A 588 -20.63 -22.31 -9.54
CA PHE A 588 -20.21 -22.56 -8.17
C PHE A 588 -20.80 -23.88 -7.64
N GLY A 589 -22.10 -24.10 -7.85
CA GLY A 589 -22.80 -25.31 -7.44
C GLY A 589 -24.31 -25.12 -7.31
N THR A 590 -25.01 -26.21 -7.02
CA THR A 590 -26.46 -26.21 -6.77
C THR A 590 -26.80 -25.76 -5.33
N PRO A 591 -28.07 -25.36 -5.06
CA PRO A 591 -28.54 -25.12 -3.69
C PRO A 591 -28.29 -26.30 -2.74
N ASP A 592 -28.48 -27.54 -3.20
CA ASP A 592 -28.30 -28.72 -2.35
C ASP A 592 -26.81 -28.98 -2.05
N GLU A 593 -25.92 -28.78 -3.02
CA GLU A 593 -24.47 -28.83 -2.80
C GLU A 593 -24.04 -27.75 -1.78
N LEU A 594 -24.51 -26.51 -1.92
CA LEU A 594 -24.22 -25.44 -0.97
C LEU A 594 -24.68 -25.83 0.44
N ARG A 595 -25.90 -26.34 0.60
CA ARG A 595 -26.42 -26.77 1.90
C ARG A 595 -25.59 -27.90 2.50
N ALA A 596 -25.19 -28.88 1.69
CA ALA A 596 -24.37 -30.00 2.12
C ALA A 596 -22.98 -29.54 2.59
N PHE A 597 -22.33 -28.66 1.83
CA PHE A 597 -21.03 -28.07 2.18
C PHE A 597 -21.11 -27.31 3.51
N LEU A 598 -22.08 -26.41 3.67
CA LEU A 598 -22.25 -25.64 4.91
C LEU A 598 -22.49 -26.55 6.12
N ALA A 599 -23.35 -27.56 5.97
CA ALA A 599 -23.64 -28.52 7.04
C ALA A 599 -22.40 -29.34 7.42
N ARG A 600 -21.64 -29.83 6.43
CA ARG A 600 -20.43 -30.62 6.67
C ARG A 600 -19.31 -29.80 7.31
N ALA A 601 -19.06 -28.57 6.82
CA ALA A 601 -18.09 -27.66 7.43
C ALA A 601 -18.37 -27.44 8.91
N ARG A 602 -19.63 -27.15 9.26
CA ARG A 602 -20.06 -26.94 10.65
C ARG A 602 -20.00 -28.22 11.50
N ALA A 603 -20.36 -29.36 10.93
CA ALA A 603 -20.26 -30.66 11.60
C ALA A 603 -18.81 -31.04 11.92
N MET A 604 -17.85 -30.64 11.09
CA MET A 604 -16.41 -30.81 11.33
C MET A 604 -15.83 -29.79 12.32
N GLY A 605 -16.62 -28.81 12.78
CA GLY A 605 -16.21 -27.80 13.75
C GLY A 605 -15.64 -26.51 13.15
N HIS A 606 -15.70 -26.34 11.82
CA HIS A 606 -15.41 -25.05 11.18
C HIS A 606 -16.56 -24.07 11.37
N LEU A 607 -16.25 -22.79 11.12
CA LEU A 607 -17.21 -21.70 11.08
C LEU A 607 -17.37 -21.23 9.64
N VAL A 608 -18.54 -20.76 9.27
CA VAL A 608 -18.81 -20.25 7.91
C VAL A 608 -19.31 -18.81 7.95
N SER A 609 -18.72 -17.98 7.08
CA SER A 609 -19.12 -16.60 6.87
C SER A 609 -19.14 -16.27 5.37
N PRO A 610 -20.29 -16.32 4.68
CA PRO A 610 -20.37 -15.95 3.27
C PRO A 610 -20.35 -14.42 3.11
N TYR A 611 -19.76 -13.95 2.02
CA TYR A 611 -19.81 -12.55 1.63
C TYR A 611 -21.22 -12.16 1.13
N THR A 612 -21.74 -11.02 1.58
CA THR A 612 -22.91 -10.32 1.02
C THR A 612 -22.63 -8.82 0.95
N ASN A 613 -23.42 -8.06 0.19
CA ASN A 613 -23.36 -6.59 0.21
C ASN A 613 -24.79 -6.01 0.18
N PRO A 614 -25.24 -5.35 1.26
CA PRO A 614 -26.59 -4.78 1.35
C PRO A 614 -26.64 -3.28 1.01
N THR A 615 -25.58 -2.67 0.48
CA THR A 615 -25.46 -1.19 0.44
C THR A 615 -25.68 -0.56 -0.94
N TRP A 616 -25.73 -1.36 -2.00
CA TRP A 616 -25.94 -0.90 -3.38
C TRP A 616 -26.55 -2.02 -4.24
N TRP A 617 -27.23 -1.64 -5.33
CA TRP A 617 -27.86 -2.58 -6.28
C TRP A 617 -27.21 -2.48 -7.66
N CYS A 618 -26.81 -3.60 -8.23
CA CYS A 618 -26.03 -3.65 -9.48
C CYS A 618 -26.96 -3.69 -10.71
N ASP A 619 -26.56 -3.03 -11.81
CA ASP A 619 -27.42 -2.86 -12.99
C ASP A 619 -27.00 -3.61 -14.27
N GLU A 620 -25.82 -4.23 -14.28
CA GLU A 620 -25.30 -4.96 -15.45
C GLU A 620 -24.84 -6.39 -15.11
N PRO A 621 -25.76 -7.38 -14.99
CA PRO A 621 -27.22 -7.24 -15.12
C PRO A 621 -27.92 -6.90 -13.80
N LYS A 622 -29.14 -6.36 -13.90
CA LYS A 622 -30.08 -6.16 -12.78
C LYS A 622 -30.57 -7.50 -12.23
N GLY A 623 -30.59 -7.63 -10.91
CA GLY A 623 -31.26 -8.74 -10.23
C GLY A 623 -32.79 -8.64 -10.32
N PRO A 624 -33.53 -9.75 -10.14
CA PRO A 624 -34.99 -9.76 -10.21
C PRO A 624 -35.68 -8.83 -9.22
N THR A 625 -35.12 -8.62 -8.02
CA THR A 625 -35.65 -7.65 -7.06
C THR A 625 -35.48 -6.23 -7.58
N PHE A 626 -34.29 -5.86 -8.08
CA PHE A 626 -34.09 -4.54 -8.67
C PHE A 626 -34.98 -4.33 -9.91
N ALA A 627 -35.09 -5.32 -10.79
CA ALA A 627 -35.97 -5.23 -11.96
C ALA A 627 -37.45 -5.00 -11.58
N ARG A 628 -37.91 -5.59 -10.47
CA ARG A 628 -39.28 -5.45 -9.96
C ARG A 628 -39.55 -4.08 -9.34
N GLU A 629 -38.63 -3.59 -8.50
CA GLU A 629 -38.82 -2.34 -7.74
C GLU A 629 -38.47 -1.08 -8.56
N GLY A 630 -37.66 -1.23 -9.63
CA GLY A 630 -37.20 -0.13 -10.45
C GLY A 630 -36.33 0.86 -9.68
N ASP A 631 -36.48 2.15 -9.96
CA ASP A 631 -35.62 3.21 -9.42
C ASP A 631 -36.14 3.83 -8.11
N ALA A 632 -37.35 3.46 -7.66
CA ALA A 632 -37.95 3.96 -6.42
C ALA A 632 -37.07 3.78 -5.16
N PRO A 633 -36.37 2.66 -4.95
CA PRO A 633 -35.51 2.44 -3.78
C PRO A 633 -34.11 3.06 -3.89
N LEU A 634 -33.79 3.79 -4.97
CA LEU A 634 -32.46 4.33 -5.19
C LEU A 634 -32.29 5.70 -4.51
N LEU A 635 -31.06 5.95 -4.03
CA LEU A 635 -30.70 7.19 -3.35
C LEU A 635 -30.74 8.37 -4.32
N LYS A 636 -31.27 9.51 -3.85
CA LYS A 636 -31.29 10.78 -4.60
C LYS A 636 -30.40 11.81 -3.94
N GLY A 637 -29.48 12.39 -4.69
CA GLY A 637 -28.63 13.48 -4.21
C GLY A 637 -29.41 14.78 -3.96
N LEU A 638 -28.71 15.81 -3.48
CA LEU A 638 -29.28 17.17 -3.35
C LEU A 638 -29.66 17.80 -4.71
N ASP A 639 -29.06 17.31 -5.81
CA ASP A 639 -29.41 17.70 -7.18
C ASP A 639 -30.63 16.95 -7.74
N GLY A 640 -31.25 16.09 -6.92
CA GLY A 640 -32.39 15.25 -7.28
C GLY A 640 -32.04 14.07 -8.19
N LYS A 641 -30.77 13.89 -8.56
CA LYS A 641 -30.33 12.79 -9.43
C LYS A 641 -30.04 11.54 -8.62
N LEU A 642 -30.21 10.41 -9.29
CA LEU A 642 -29.82 9.10 -8.77
C LEU A 642 -28.30 9.00 -8.69
N ARG A 643 -27.80 8.34 -7.65
CA ARG A 643 -26.37 8.14 -7.42
C ARG A 643 -25.88 6.82 -8.04
N HIS A 644 -25.28 6.93 -9.21
CA HIS A 644 -24.60 5.81 -9.89
C HIS A 644 -23.16 5.68 -9.39
N GLU A 645 -22.72 4.45 -9.13
CA GLU A 645 -21.39 4.12 -8.63
C GLU A 645 -20.71 3.07 -9.53
N ARG A 646 -19.36 3.07 -9.52
CA ARG A 646 -18.54 2.11 -10.28
C ARG A 646 -17.42 1.58 -9.39
N TYR A 647 -17.32 0.25 -9.30
CA TYR A 647 -16.24 -0.47 -8.62
C TYR A 647 -15.57 -1.40 -9.62
N HIS A 648 -14.32 -1.08 -9.99
CA HIS A 648 -13.62 -1.73 -11.11
C HIS A 648 -14.45 -1.67 -12.41
N ASP A 649 -14.88 -2.82 -12.95
CA ASP A 649 -15.73 -2.92 -14.13
C ASP A 649 -17.22 -3.14 -13.79
N ASN A 650 -17.57 -3.14 -12.51
CA ASN A 650 -18.94 -3.30 -12.04
C ASN A 650 -19.61 -1.96 -11.75
N THR A 651 -20.88 -1.85 -12.11
CA THR A 651 -21.69 -0.64 -11.99
C THR A 651 -23.02 -0.93 -11.27
N GLY A 652 -23.61 0.13 -10.74
CA GLY A 652 -24.82 0.03 -9.94
C GLY A 652 -25.16 1.33 -9.25
N TRP A 653 -26.08 1.25 -8.30
CA TRP A 653 -26.72 2.40 -7.70
C TRP A 653 -26.70 2.30 -6.17
N THR A 654 -26.36 3.41 -5.52
CA THR A 654 -26.55 3.53 -4.07
C THR A 654 -28.04 3.49 -3.75
N ILE A 655 -28.42 2.77 -2.70
CA ILE A 655 -29.82 2.59 -2.32
C ILE A 655 -30.22 3.50 -1.15
N THR A 656 -31.50 3.83 -1.08
CA THR A 656 -32.14 4.44 0.10
C THR A 656 -32.47 3.33 1.10
N LEU A 657 -31.62 3.14 2.11
CA LEU A 657 -31.80 2.12 3.16
C LEU A 657 -33.11 2.24 3.93
N TRP A 658 -33.70 3.45 3.99
CA TRP A 658 -35.01 3.68 4.59
C TRP A 658 -36.19 3.17 3.75
N HIS A 659 -35.97 2.84 2.47
CA HIS A 659 -37.04 2.42 1.58
C HIS A 659 -37.54 1.02 1.97
N PRO A 660 -38.87 0.80 2.11
CA PRO A 660 -39.42 -0.50 2.52
C PRO A 660 -38.96 -1.68 1.66
N ALA A 661 -38.82 -1.47 0.34
CA ALA A 661 -38.34 -2.52 -0.56
C ALA A 661 -36.87 -2.93 -0.29
N VAL A 662 -36.01 -1.98 0.13
CA VAL A 662 -34.62 -2.27 0.51
C VAL A 662 -34.57 -3.06 1.80
N GLN A 663 -35.33 -2.64 2.81
CA GLN A 663 -35.44 -3.37 4.08
C GLN A 663 -36.00 -4.79 3.87
N ALA A 664 -37.01 -4.93 3.02
CA ALA A 664 -37.58 -6.24 2.68
C ALA A 664 -36.56 -7.14 1.99
N ALA A 665 -35.80 -6.61 1.02
CA ALA A 665 -34.74 -7.35 0.35
C ALA A 665 -33.64 -7.81 1.33
N ASN A 666 -33.18 -6.93 2.21
CA ASN A 666 -32.18 -7.30 3.22
C ASN A 666 -32.70 -8.38 4.19
N ARG A 667 -33.95 -8.26 4.66
CA ARG A 667 -34.59 -9.28 5.52
C ARG A 667 -34.69 -10.64 4.83
N VAL A 668 -34.85 -10.68 3.50
CA VAL A 668 -34.80 -11.93 2.72
C VAL A 668 -33.40 -12.54 2.77
N THR A 669 -32.35 -11.76 2.55
CA THR A 669 -30.95 -12.24 2.65
C THR A 669 -30.65 -12.78 4.05
N VAL A 670 -31.04 -12.06 5.11
CA VAL A 670 -30.87 -12.52 6.50
C VAL A 670 -31.67 -13.80 6.75
N HIS A 671 -32.91 -13.89 6.25
CA HIS A 671 -33.71 -15.10 6.37
C HIS A 671 -33.04 -16.30 5.68
N GLN A 672 -32.56 -16.14 4.46
CA GLN A 672 -31.90 -17.20 3.70
C GLN A 672 -30.68 -17.74 4.46
N PHE A 673 -29.82 -16.87 5.00
CA PHE A 673 -28.61 -17.29 5.72
C PHE A 673 -28.83 -17.70 7.18
N THR A 674 -30.04 -17.59 7.70
CA THR A 674 -30.37 -18.02 9.07
C THR A 674 -31.32 -19.22 9.11
N ARG A 675 -32.11 -19.45 8.04
CA ARG A 675 -33.12 -20.52 7.96
C ARG A 675 -32.85 -21.54 6.86
N GLU A 676 -32.46 -21.11 5.66
CA GLU A 676 -32.31 -22.00 4.50
C GLU A 676 -30.87 -22.55 4.35
N PHE A 677 -29.90 -21.68 4.58
CA PHE A 677 -28.46 -21.92 4.49
C PHE A 677 -27.78 -21.40 5.76
N PRO A 678 -28.01 -22.02 6.93
CA PRO A 678 -27.61 -21.46 8.21
C PRO A 678 -26.07 -21.34 8.34
N VAL A 679 -25.60 -20.11 8.55
CA VAL A 679 -24.17 -19.75 8.76
C VAL A 679 -23.90 -19.30 10.19
N ASP A 680 -22.62 -19.20 10.57
CA ASP A 680 -22.23 -18.81 11.92
C ASP A 680 -22.04 -17.28 12.06
N ILE A 681 -21.66 -16.62 10.97
CA ILE A 681 -21.51 -15.15 10.86
C ILE A 681 -22.02 -14.72 9.48
N LEU A 682 -22.78 -13.63 9.40
CA LEU A 682 -23.18 -13.03 8.13
C LEU A 682 -22.27 -11.83 7.83
N PHE A 683 -21.47 -11.90 6.78
CA PHE A 683 -20.62 -10.78 6.37
C PHE A 683 -21.38 -9.84 5.45
N GLN A 684 -21.54 -8.58 5.86
CA GLN A 684 -22.21 -7.52 5.14
C GLN A 684 -21.20 -6.45 4.76
N ASP A 685 -20.76 -6.52 3.52
CA ASP A 685 -19.76 -5.61 2.96
C ASP A 685 -20.20 -4.14 3.06
N GLN A 686 -19.21 -3.25 3.11
CA GLN A 686 -19.36 -1.79 3.13
C GLN A 686 -20.14 -1.17 4.31
N CYS A 687 -20.72 -1.94 5.23
CA CYS A 687 -21.43 -1.38 6.40
C CYS A 687 -20.51 -0.56 7.33
N GLY A 688 -19.24 -0.96 7.39
CA GLY A 688 -18.16 -0.30 8.13
C GLY A 688 -17.27 0.62 7.28
N ALA A 689 -17.37 0.55 5.95
CA ALA A 689 -16.47 1.25 5.01
C ALA A 689 -17.13 2.42 4.27
N ARG A 690 -18.46 2.38 4.12
CA ARG A 690 -19.21 3.34 3.31
C ARG A 690 -19.30 4.68 4.01
N GLY A 691 -18.97 5.75 3.28
CA GLY A 691 -19.17 7.11 3.74
C GLY A 691 -20.63 7.52 3.79
N TRP A 692 -20.91 8.65 4.44
CA TRP A 692 -22.26 9.18 4.48
C TRP A 692 -22.63 9.88 3.18
N HIS A 693 -23.94 9.95 2.91
CA HIS A 693 -24.51 10.59 1.73
C HIS A 693 -25.72 11.43 2.12
N TYR A 694 -25.98 12.48 1.33
CA TYR A 694 -27.31 13.07 1.31
C TYR A 694 -28.26 12.16 0.51
N ASP A 695 -29.46 11.93 1.05
CA ASP A 695 -30.53 11.17 0.43
C ASP A 695 -31.86 11.93 0.52
N THR A 696 -32.26 12.54 -0.60
CA THR A 696 -33.52 13.26 -0.76
C THR A 696 -34.67 12.37 -1.23
N ASN A 697 -34.48 11.04 -1.26
CA ASN A 697 -35.56 10.11 -1.52
C ASN A 697 -36.69 10.29 -0.49
N PRO A 698 -37.98 10.33 -0.89
CA PRO A 698 -39.10 10.52 0.04
C PRO A 698 -39.21 9.50 1.18
N ALA A 699 -38.60 8.32 1.04
CA ALA A 699 -38.56 7.33 2.11
C ALA A 699 -37.55 7.71 3.22
N SER A 700 -36.55 8.54 2.93
CA SER A 700 -35.60 9.02 3.92
C SER A 700 -36.26 10.05 4.86
N PRO A 701 -36.17 9.91 6.19
CA PRO A 701 -36.81 10.85 7.12
C PRO A 701 -36.18 12.25 7.07
N LEU A 702 -34.88 12.33 6.79
CA LEU A 702 -34.14 13.59 6.59
C LEU A 702 -33.07 13.42 5.51
N PRO A 703 -32.70 14.49 4.79
CA PRO A 703 -31.68 14.39 3.76
C PRO A 703 -30.33 13.84 4.22
N TYR A 704 -29.94 13.96 5.49
CA TYR A 704 -28.66 13.42 5.99
C TYR A 704 -28.81 12.11 6.79
N ALA A 705 -29.97 11.44 6.76
CA ALA A 705 -30.27 10.26 7.58
C ALA A 705 -29.67 8.93 7.08
N TYR A 706 -28.84 8.95 6.03
CA TYR A 706 -28.28 7.74 5.42
C TYR A 706 -27.51 6.87 6.42
N SER A 707 -26.64 7.49 7.23
CA SER A 707 -25.82 6.76 8.21
C SER A 707 -26.63 6.19 9.37
N GLU A 708 -27.71 6.85 9.81
CA GLU A 708 -28.62 6.26 10.82
C GLU A 708 -29.34 5.03 10.27
N ALA A 709 -29.69 5.03 8.97
CA ALA A 709 -30.27 3.88 8.30
C ALA A 709 -29.32 2.66 8.35
N MET A 710 -28.02 2.90 8.11
CA MET A 710 -26.97 1.87 8.23
C MET A 710 -26.90 1.32 9.65
N ILE A 711 -26.90 2.21 10.66
CA ILE A 711 -26.91 1.83 12.08
C ILE A 711 -28.15 0.99 12.41
N ALA A 712 -29.33 1.40 11.94
CA ALA A 712 -30.60 0.71 12.17
C ALA A 712 -30.64 -0.70 11.55
N MET A 713 -30.12 -0.87 10.32
CA MET A 713 -29.99 -2.18 9.68
C MET A 713 -29.07 -3.10 10.48
N ASN A 714 -27.91 -2.59 10.91
CA ASN A 714 -26.96 -3.36 11.73
C ASN A 714 -27.56 -3.77 13.08
N ASP A 715 -28.35 -2.88 13.72
CA ASP A 715 -29.11 -3.20 14.93
C ASP A 715 -30.15 -4.30 14.68
N GLU A 716 -30.92 -4.23 13.58
CA GLU A 716 -31.89 -5.26 13.22
C GLU A 716 -31.23 -6.62 12.99
N ASP A 717 -30.22 -6.67 12.14
CA ASP A 717 -29.63 -7.94 11.68
C ASP A 717 -28.79 -8.62 12.78
N SER A 718 -28.08 -7.83 13.61
CA SER A 718 -27.25 -8.35 14.70
C SER A 718 -28.06 -8.97 15.86
N ARG A 719 -29.38 -8.78 15.88
CA ARG A 719 -30.28 -9.48 16.81
C ARG A 719 -30.60 -10.91 16.35
N VAL A 720 -30.32 -11.24 15.09
CA VAL A 720 -30.65 -12.54 14.48
C VAL A 720 -29.40 -13.38 14.27
N VAL A 721 -28.31 -12.77 13.80
CA VAL A 721 -27.05 -13.46 13.46
C VAL A 721 -25.84 -12.56 13.79
N PRO A 722 -24.70 -13.10 14.28
CA PRO A 722 -23.48 -12.32 14.39
C PRO A 722 -23.06 -11.75 13.03
N LEU A 723 -22.65 -10.48 13.01
CA LEU A 723 -22.29 -9.77 11.79
C LEU A 723 -20.78 -9.60 11.62
N GLY A 724 -20.33 -9.59 10.38
CA GLY A 724 -19.03 -9.04 9.98
C GLY A 724 -19.20 -7.95 8.93
N THR A 725 -18.22 -7.04 8.81
CA THR A 725 -18.22 -6.00 7.79
C THR A 725 -16.81 -5.69 7.29
N GLU A 726 -16.71 -5.12 6.09
CA GLU A 726 -15.53 -4.42 5.61
C GLU A 726 -15.28 -3.16 6.47
N ASN A 727 -14.01 -2.96 6.84
CA ASN A 727 -13.51 -1.86 7.65
C ASN A 727 -14.29 -1.67 8.96
N GLY A 728 -14.54 -0.43 9.38
CA GLY A 728 -15.28 -0.16 10.61
C GLY A 728 -15.27 1.32 11.00
N TRP A 729 -16.26 1.67 11.82
CA TRP A 729 -16.38 2.94 12.53
C TRP A 729 -17.12 2.71 13.85
N ASP A 730 -17.01 3.65 14.76
CA ASP A 730 -17.43 3.51 16.15
C ASP A 730 -18.93 3.21 16.32
N ARG A 731 -19.82 3.70 15.45
CA ARG A 731 -21.27 3.44 15.58
C ARG A 731 -21.69 2.03 15.22
N VAL A 732 -20.87 1.27 14.52
CA VAL A 732 -21.12 -0.17 14.32
C VAL A 732 -20.58 -1.03 15.47
N ALA A 733 -19.91 -0.42 16.46
CA ALA A 733 -19.24 -1.12 17.54
C ALA A 733 -20.15 -2.00 18.39
N ASN A 734 -21.44 -1.68 18.51
CA ASN A 734 -22.37 -2.49 19.31
C ASN A 734 -22.95 -3.68 18.54
N TYR A 735 -22.79 -3.73 17.23
CA TYR A 735 -23.50 -4.69 16.35
C TYR A 735 -22.55 -5.65 15.65
N GLN A 736 -21.40 -5.14 15.20
CA GLN A 736 -20.43 -5.93 14.44
C GLN A 736 -19.56 -6.80 15.34
N THR A 737 -19.37 -8.06 14.94
CA THR A 737 -18.49 -9.06 15.58
C THR A 737 -17.11 -9.06 14.92
N LEU A 738 -17.06 -8.88 13.59
CA LEU A 738 -15.84 -8.83 12.79
C LEU A 738 -15.71 -7.48 12.07
N LEU A 739 -14.51 -6.91 12.09
CA LEU A 739 -14.11 -5.77 11.26
C LEU A 739 -12.95 -6.20 10.34
N SER A 740 -13.17 -6.24 9.03
CA SER A 740 -12.16 -6.66 8.05
C SER A 740 -11.57 -5.46 7.32
N GLY A 741 -10.42 -4.95 7.79
CA GLY A 741 -9.70 -3.83 7.17
C GLY A 741 -8.94 -2.96 8.17
N LEU A 742 -9.04 -1.63 8.03
CA LEU A 742 -8.30 -0.65 8.83
C LEU A 742 -6.76 -0.79 8.76
N SER A 743 -6.24 -1.37 7.67
CA SER A 743 -4.81 -1.68 7.53
C SER A 743 -4.21 -1.41 6.14
N TRP A 744 -4.99 -0.99 5.14
CA TRP A 744 -4.50 -0.74 3.78
C TRP A 744 -3.38 0.30 3.71
N GLY A 745 -3.47 1.34 4.53
CA GLY A 745 -2.47 2.43 4.59
C GLY A 745 -1.29 2.13 5.51
N LEU A 746 -1.27 1.00 6.21
CA LEU A 746 -0.27 0.69 7.24
C LEU A 746 0.56 -0.54 6.87
N VAL A 747 -0.10 -1.64 6.50
CA VAL A 747 0.54 -2.94 6.34
C VAL A 747 0.88 -3.19 4.87
N PRO A 748 2.15 -3.52 4.54
CA PRO A 748 2.54 -3.91 3.19
C PRO A 748 1.68 -5.07 2.68
N THR A 749 1.21 -5.01 1.43
CA THR A 749 0.32 -6.05 0.87
C THR A 749 0.89 -6.58 -0.44
N GLU A 750 1.30 -7.85 -0.43
CA GLU A 750 1.66 -8.56 -1.66
C GLU A 750 0.44 -8.70 -2.56
N HIS A 751 0.59 -8.39 -3.85
CA HIS A 751 -0.48 -8.44 -4.84
C HIS A 751 -1.73 -7.60 -4.48
N GLY A 752 -1.55 -6.55 -3.66
CA GLY A 752 -2.63 -5.63 -3.30
C GLY A 752 -3.14 -4.81 -4.51
N PRO A 753 -4.34 -4.22 -4.42
CA PRO A 753 -4.87 -3.35 -5.47
C PRO A 753 -3.94 -2.16 -5.77
N THR A 754 -3.82 -1.79 -7.04
CA THR A 754 -2.88 -0.73 -7.50
C THR A 754 -3.17 0.66 -6.96
N TRP A 755 -4.36 0.89 -6.39
CA TRP A 755 -4.76 2.16 -5.78
C TRP A 755 -4.31 2.29 -4.31
N VAL A 756 -3.92 1.19 -3.66
CA VAL A 756 -3.48 1.21 -2.27
C VAL A 756 -2.18 2.01 -2.16
N ARG A 757 -2.12 2.88 -1.14
CA ARG A 757 -0.95 3.70 -0.83
C ARG A 757 -0.71 3.65 0.67
N LEU A 758 0.53 3.33 1.06
CA LEU A 758 0.92 3.35 2.46
C LEU A 758 1.05 4.80 2.94
N PHE A 759 0.60 5.09 4.15
CA PHE A 759 0.63 6.43 4.73
C PHE A 759 2.06 7.00 4.79
N LYS A 760 3.07 6.13 4.95
CA LYS A 760 4.50 6.48 4.90
C LYS A 760 4.98 7.04 3.57
N THR A 761 4.26 6.82 2.47
CA THR A 761 4.58 7.43 1.17
C THR A 761 4.00 8.83 1.02
N ALA A 762 2.99 9.17 1.82
CA ALA A 762 2.33 10.48 1.80
C ALA A 762 2.94 11.46 2.81
N TYR A 763 3.39 10.96 3.97
CA TYR A 763 3.93 11.80 5.06
C TYR A 763 5.30 11.30 5.52
N PRO A 764 6.28 12.19 5.74
CA PRO A 764 7.61 11.83 6.24
C PRO A 764 7.59 11.03 7.53
N ALA A 765 8.60 10.17 7.72
CA ALA A 765 8.62 9.24 8.84
C ALA A 765 8.67 9.91 10.23
N ASP A 766 9.18 11.14 10.28
CA ASP A 766 9.41 11.93 11.48
C ASP A 766 8.26 12.86 11.86
N THR A 767 7.13 12.84 11.15
CA THR A 767 5.96 13.69 11.45
C THR A 767 4.83 12.94 12.16
N TRP A 768 4.87 11.61 12.17
CA TRP A 768 3.76 10.79 12.66
C TRP A 768 4.20 9.41 13.18
N GLU A 769 3.41 8.90 14.11
CA GLU A 769 3.42 7.50 14.59
C GLU A 769 1.99 6.94 14.61
N ILE A 770 1.86 5.62 14.68
CA ILE A 770 0.55 4.97 14.86
C ILE A 770 0.11 5.22 16.29
N PHE A 771 -1.07 5.81 16.45
CA PHE A 771 -1.80 5.76 17.70
C PHE A 771 -3.02 4.85 17.51
N PRO A 772 -3.19 3.79 18.30
CA PRO A 772 -4.13 2.71 18.02
C PRO A 772 -5.57 3.06 18.47
N LEU A 773 -6.09 4.22 18.03
CA LEU A 773 -7.37 4.77 18.49
C LEU A 773 -8.50 3.75 18.33
N ALA A 774 -8.60 3.11 17.17
CA ALA A 774 -9.63 2.13 16.87
C ALA A 774 -9.54 0.90 17.80
N LEU A 775 -8.33 0.41 18.06
CA LEU A 775 -8.11 -0.73 18.95
C LEU A 775 -8.43 -0.37 20.41
N ALA A 776 -8.05 0.83 20.85
CA ALA A 776 -8.34 1.33 22.18
C ALA A 776 -9.85 1.41 22.45
N LEU A 777 -10.65 1.72 21.42
CA LEU A 777 -12.12 1.77 21.53
C LEU A 777 -12.80 0.40 21.39
N MET A 778 -12.27 -0.51 20.56
CA MET A 778 -13.05 -1.66 20.07
C MET A 778 -12.39 -3.04 20.17
N HIS A 779 -11.14 -3.19 20.60
CA HIS A 779 -10.49 -4.52 20.62
C HIS A 779 -11.17 -5.52 21.58
N ASP A 780 -11.87 -5.02 22.61
CA ASP A 780 -12.73 -5.80 23.52
C ASP A 780 -14.17 -6.04 22.97
N LYS A 781 -14.52 -5.39 21.86
CA LYS A 781 -15.87 -5.38 21.28
C LYS A 781 -15.96 -6.14 19.98
N ALA A 782 -14.92 -6.14 19.15
CA ALA A 782 -14.89 -6.79 17.84
C ALA A 782 -13.53 -7.45 17.56
N ILE A 783 -13.54 -8.45 16.68
CA ILE A 783 -12.32 -9.06 16.14
C ILE A 783 -11.89 -8.28 14.90
N PHE A 784 -10.65 -7.82 14.89
CA PHE A 784 -10.04 -7.14 13.75
C PHE A 784 -9.36 -8.16 12.83
N LEU A 785 -9.59 -8.01 11.54
CA LEU A 785 -9.00 -8.80 10.45
C LEU A 785 -8.44 -7.84 9.40
N HIS A 786 -7.49 -8.30 8.60
CA HIS A 786 -7.17 -7.58 7.36
C HIS A 786 -8.34 -7.66 6.37
N HIS A 787 -8.28 -6.85 5.30
CA HIS A 787 -9.34 -6.80 4.29
C HIS A 787 -9.61 -8.20 3.70
N ASP A 788 -10.85 -8.64 3.78
CA ASP A 788 -11.32 -10.02 3.56
C ASP A 788 -11.13 -10.55 2.13
N LEU A 789 -11.00 -9.66 1.15
CA LEU A 789 -10.77 -10.02 -0.25
C LEU A 789 -9.35 -9.77 -0.77
N GLY A 790 -8.57 -8.95 -0.08
CA GLY A 790 -7.45 -8.22 -0.70
C GLY A 790 -6.15 -8.18 0.10
N GLN A 791 -6.19 -8.41 1.40
CA GLN A 791 -5.02 -8.33 2.27
C GLN A 791 -4.99 -9.52 3.22
N PHE A 792 -3.92 -10.33 3.13
CA PHE A 792 -3.79 -11.60 3.85
C PHE A 792 -2.38 -11.79 4.40
N VAL A 793 -2.23 -12.68 5.37
CA VAL A 793 -0.95 -13.00 6.02
C VAL A 793 -0.18 -14.01 5.16
N THR A 794 0.61 -13.54 4.20
CA THR A 794 1.33 -14.38 3.23
C THR A 794 2.79 -14.62 3.57
N ASN A 795 3.38 -13.80 4.44
CA ASN A 795 4.80 -13.85 4.79
C ASN A 795 5.04 -13.40 6.26
N ASP A 796 6.29 -13.50 6.71
CA ASP A 796 6.67 -13.16 8.10
C ASP A 796 6.55 -11.65 8.39
N GLN A 797 6.73 -10.76 7.40
CA GLN A 797 6.55 -9.31 7.56
C GLN A 797 5.10 -8.97 7.90
N VAL A 798 4.15 -9.47 7.11
CA VAL A 798 2.72 -9.25 7.34
C VAL A 798 2.28 -9.94 8.64
N LEU A 799 2.80 -11.13 8.95
CA LEU A 799 2.51 -11.83 10.21
C LEU A 799 2.90 -10.98 11.43
N THR A 800 4.10 -10.40 11.43
CA THR A 800 4.59 -9.57 12.53
C THR A 800 3.77 -8.29 12.69
N TRP A 801 3.34 -7.68 11.58
CA TRP A 801 2.36 -6.58 11.59
C TRP A 801 1.02 -7.01 12.19
N THR A 802 0.47 -8.12 11.70
CA THR A 802 -0.85 -8.64 12.12
C THR A 802 -0.88 -8.87 13.64
N LEU A 803 0.14 -9.54 14.16
CA LEU A 803 0.27 -9.79 15.59
C LEU A 803 0.42 -8.48 16.35
N GLY A 804 1.34 -7.59 15.98
CA GLY A 804 1.55 -6.32 16.69
C GLY A 804 0.28 -5.47 16.83
N LEU A 805 -0.58 -5.49 15.82
CA LEU A 805 -1.87 -4.79 15.83
C LEU A 805 -3.00 -5.52 16.59
N GLY A 806 -2.75 -6.71 17.14
CA GLY A 806 -3.79 -7.49 17.82
C GLY A 806 -4.84 -8.05 16.85
N TYR A 807 -4.50 -8.26 15.58
CA TYR A 807 -5.46 -8.76 14.58
C TYR A 807 -5.57 -10.28 14.63
N SER A 808 -6.71 -10.82 14.19
CA SER A 808 -6.84 -12.23 13.86
C SER A 808 -6.11 -12.55 12.56
N LEU A 809 -5.57 -13.76 12.46
CA LEU A 809 -4.81 -14.20 11.29
C LEU A 809 -5.76 -14.55 10.13
N SER A 810 -5.29 -14.28 8.91
CA SER A 810 -6.05 -14.55 7.68
C SER A 810 -5.17 -15.09 6.55
N TYR A 811 -5.72 -15.94 5.70
CA TYR A 811 -5.02 -16.48 4.53
C TYR A 811 -5.96 -16.70 3.34
N ARG A 812 -5.40 -16.77 2.12
CA ARG A 812 -6.14 -17.00 0.88
C ARG A 812 -5.57 -18.19 0.13
N VAL A 813 -6.42 -19.16 -0.20
CA VAL A 813 -6.03 -20.40 -0.90
C VAL A 813 -7.12 -20.93 -1.82
N THR A 814 -6.73 -21.85 -2.69
CA THR A 814 -7.64 -22.78 -3.41
C THR A 814 -7.49 -24.19 -2.83
N ALA A 815 -8.42 -25.09 -3.14
CA ALA A 815 -8.30 -26.51 -2.79
C ALA A 815 -7.01 -27.15 -3.37
N GLU A 816 -6.61 -26.75 -4.58
CA GLU A 816 -5.39 -27.24 -5.23
C GLU A 816 -4.12 -26.74 -4.52
N MET A 817 -4.09 -25.48 -4.07
CA MET A 817 -2.95 -24.98 -3.31
C MET A 817 -2.72 -25.80 -2.02
N LEU A 818 -3.80 -26.27 -1.38
CA LEU A 818 -3.72 -27.12 -0.19
C LEU A 818 -3.22 -28.55 -0.47
N THR A 819 -2.94 -28.92 -1.72
CA THR A 819 -2.21 -30.17 -2.05
C THR A 819 -0.69 -30.00 -1.93
N HIS A 820 -0.21 -28.75 -1.85
CA HIS A 820 1.20 -28.41 -1.78
C HIS A 820 1.57 -28.12 -0.32
N ASP A 821 2.66 -28.75 0.14
CA ASP A 821 3.13 -28.62 1.53
C ASP A 821 3.32 -27.14 1.93
N GLU A 822 3.82 -26.28 1.04
CA GLU A 822 4.07 -24.86 1.32
C GLU A 822 2.84 -24.15 1.90
N HIS A 823 1.70 -24.24 1.20
CA HIS A 823 0.46 -23.58 1.62
C HIS A 823 -0.18 -24.28 2.81
N ALA A 824 -0.16 -25.62 2.84
CA ALA A 824 -0.74 -26.40 3.93
C ALA A 824 0.00 -26.15 5.25
N GLN A 825 1.34 -26.14 5.22
CA GLN A 825 2.17 -25.92 6.41
C GLN A 825 2.17 -24.47 6.87
N TRP A 826 2.11 -23.49 5.94
CA TRP A 826 1.89 -22.09 6.33
C TRP A 826 0.53 -21.89 7.01
N LEU A 827 -0.54 -22.44 6.45
CA LEU A 827 -1.87 -22.39 7.08
C LEU A 827 -1.88 -23.10 8.45
N ALA A 828 -1.21 -24.24 8.59
CA ALA A 828 -1.07 -24.91 9.88
C ALA A 828 -0.30 -24.06 10.90
N TRP A 829 0.75 -23.35 10.46
CA TRP A 829 1.49 -22.43 11.32
C TRP A 829 0.64 -21.25 11.79
N LEU A 830 -0.09 -20.60 10.87
CA LEU A 830 -1.04 -19.54 11.22
C LEU A 830 -2.10 -20.04 12.18
N ALA A 831 -2.70 -21.21 11.94
CA ALA A 831 -3.68 -21.80 12.85
C ALA A 831 -3.11 -22.05 14.25
N ARG A 832 -1.85 -22.50 14.35
CA ARG A 832 -1.20 -22.71 15.64
C ARG A 832 -0.99 -21.42 16.42
N LEU A 833 -0.53 -20.35 15.74
CA LEU A 833 -0.41 -19.02 16.34
C LEU A 833 -1.78 -18.46 16.74
N GLN A 834 -2.80 -18.63 15.91
CA GLN A 834 -4.17 -18.23 16.20
C GLN A 834 -4.66 -18.87 17.51
N GLN A 835 -4.48 -20.18 17.65
CA GLN A 835 -4.97 -20.94 18.80
C GLN A 835 -4.20 -20.65 20.10
N SER A 836 -2.88 -20.45 20.03
CA SER A 836 -2.06 -20.23 21.24
C SER A 836 -1.95 -18.77 21.64
N VAL A 837 -1.80 -17.86 20.67
CA VAL A 837 -1.52 -16.43 20.90
C VAL A 837 -2.79 -15.60 20.69
N CYS A 838 -3.36 -15.59 19.48
CA CYS A 838 -4.46 -14.69 19.13
C CYS A 838 -5.71 -14.95 19.98
N ALA A 839 -6.05 -16.21 20.22
CA ALA A 839 -7.21 -16.58 21.02
C ALA A 839 -7.18 -16.02 22.46
N ARG A 840 -5.99 -15.67 22.99
CA ARG A 840 -5.82 -15.07 24.31
C ARG A 840 -6.03 -13.56 24.33
N TYR A 841 -5.83 -12.86 23.22
CA TYR A 841 -6.02 -11.40 23.16
C TYR A 841 -7.30 -10.97 22.45
N LEU A 842 -7.84 -11.76 21.52
CA LEU A 842 -9.02 -11.34 20.76
C LEU A 842 -10.21 -11.13 21.70
N GLY A 843 -10.82 -9.95 21.66
CA GLY A 843 -11.90 -9.59 22.60
C GLY A 843 -11.42 -9.12 23.97
N GLU A 844 -10.12 -8.88 24.18
CA GLU A 844 -9.56 -8.27 25.38
C GLU A 844 -9.29 -6.77 25.16
N PRO A 845 -9.23 -5.93 26.21
CA PRO A 845 -8.87 -4.53 26.04
C PRO A 845 -7.38 -4.35 25.68
N LEU A 846 -7.09 -3.34 24.86
CA LEU A 846 -5.73 -2.81 24.70
C LEU A 846 -5.28 -2.14 26.01
N ARG A 847 -4.16 -2.59 26.58
CA ARG A 847 -3.60 -2.06 27.83
C ARG A 847 -2.42 -1.10 27.61
N ALA A 848 -1.60 -1.35 26.59
CA ALA A 848 -0.45 -0.51 26.25
C ALA A 848 -0.11 -0.66 24.77
N PHE A 849 0.39 0.43 24.16
CA PHE A 849 0.84 0.43 22.77
C PHE A 849 1.89 1.51 22.57
N ALA A 850 2.98 1.16 21.90
CA ALA A 850 4.02 2.06 21.45
C ALA A 850 4.47 1.65 20.05
N HIS A 851 4.57 2.63 19.16
CA HIS A 851 5.14 2.49 17.83
C HIS A 851 6.31 3.44 17.71
N ASP A 852 7.52 2.91 17.55
CA ASP A 852 8.74 3.71 17.49
C ASP A 852 9.37 3.63 16.09
N ARG A 853 9.46 4.79 15.46
CA ARG A 853 10.03 5.01 14.13
C ARG A 853 11.41 5.64 14.16
N ALA A 854 11.92 6.02 15.34
CA ALA A 854 13.27 6.58 15.49
C ALA A 854 14.38 5.71 14.89
N PRO A 855 14.31 4.35 14.92
CA PRO A 855 15.31 3.51 14.24
C PRO A 855 15.48 3.79 12.75
N LEU A 856 14.42 4.23 12.06
CA LEU A 856 14.46 4.63 10.64
C LEU A 856 15.28 5.90 10.41
N LEU A 857 15.32 6.77 11.41
CA LEU A 857 15.91 8.11 11.33
C LEU A 857 17.36 8.14 11.80
N ALA A 858 17.79 7.14 12.57
CA ALA A 858 19.13 7.05 13.16
C ALA A 858 20.18 6.46 12.21
N ALA A 859 19.77 5.66 11.22
CA ALA A 859 20.66 5.10 10.21
C ALA A 859 20.91 6.13 9.08
N SER A 860 22.03 6.02 8.36
CA SER A 860 22.20 6.65 7.03
C SER A 860 21.24 6.08 5.96
N GLY A 861 20.17 5.41 6.38
CA GLY A 861 19.17 4.79 5.55
C GLY A 861 18.21 5.80 4.95
N ASP A 862 17.58 5.42 3.84
CA ASP A 862 16.54 6.24 3.22
C ASP A 862 15.26 6.17 4.10
N PRO A 863 14.80 7.29 4.70
CA PRO A 863 13.53 7.31 5.45
C PRO A 863 12.30 7.03 4.58
N ARG A 864 12.48 6.81 3.27
CA ARG A 864 11.47 6.34 2.32
C ARG A 864 11.54 4.83 2.07
N SER A 865 12.42 4.08 2.75
CA SER A 865 12.55 2.64 2.53
C SER A 865 11.20 1.94 2.71
N ALA A 866 10.77 1.22 1.67
CA ALA A 866 9.50 0.50 1.69
C ALA A 866 9.55 -0.71 2.64
N SER A 867 10.74 -1.24 2.92
CA SER A 867 10.97 -2.45 3.71
C SER A 867 10.99 -2.25 5.22
N ASP A 868 10.82 -1.01 5.71
CA ASP A 868 10.97 -0.72 7.13
C ASP A 868 9.95 0.28 7.65
N ASP A 869 9.42 -0.02 8.83
CA ASP A 869 8.42 0.78 9.54
C ASP A 869 8.77 1.01 11.03
N GLY A 870 9.96 0.62 11.46
CA GLY A 870 10.38 0.79 12.85
C GLY A 870 10.06 -0.42 13.72
N THR A 871 9.52 -0.18 14.91
CA THR A 871 9.25 -1.22 15.92
C THR A 871 7.91 -0.97 16.61
N LEU A 872 7.30 -2.02 17.16
CA LEU A 872 6.03 -1.97 17.86
C LEU A 872 6.08 -2.81 19.15
N ASP A 873 5.63 -2.25 20.26
CA ASP A 873 5.44 -2.93 21.56
C ASP A 873 4.00 -2.70 22.04
N ALA A 874 3.20 -3.76 22.14
CA ALA A 874 1.79 -3.68 22.49
C ALA A 874 1.40 -4.74 23.52
N THR A 875 0.38 -4.44 24.33
CA THR A 875 -0.18 -5.38 25.31
C THR A 875 -1.70 -5.39 25.21
N TYR A 876 -2.26 -6.57 24.96
CA TYR A 876 -3.71 -6.82 24.86
C TYR A 876 -4.08 -7.88 25.88
N GLY A 877 -4.95 -7.53 26.84
CA GLY A 877 -5.17 -8.38 28.02
C GLY A 877 -3.83 -8.75 28.68
N ASP A 878 -3.53 -10.04 28.76
CA ASP A 878 -2.29 -10.55 29.35
C ASP A 878 -1.22 -10.96 28.31
N VAL A 879 -1.44 -10.66 27.03
CA VAL A 879 -0.48 -10.94 25.94
C VAL A 879 0.31 -9.67 25.62
N ARG A 880 1.64 -9.74 25.73
CA ARG A 880 2.56 -8.69 25.27
C ARG A 880 3.24 -9.11 23.97
N LEU A 881 3.28 -8.21 23.00
CA LEU A 881 3.85 -8.40 21.67
C LEU A 881 4.93 -7.36 21.40
N ARG A 882 6.12 -7.84 21.04
CA ARG A 882 7.27 -7.02 20.63
C ARG A 882 7.61 -7.39 19.20
N CYS A 883 7.57 -6.41 18.30
CA CYS A 883 7.63 -6.62 16.87
C CYS A 883 8.70 -5.73 16.24
N ASN A 884 9.56 -6.32 15.42
CA ASN A 884 10.45 -5.62 14.52
C ASN A 884 9.80 -5.53 13.14
N LEU A 885 9.44 -4.32 12.71
CA LEU A 885 8.75 -4.09 11.44
C LEU A 885 9.72 -3.82 10.27
N GLY A 886 11.03 -3.90 10.53
CA GLY A 886 12.09 -3.65 9.56
C GLY A 886 12.79 -4.91 9.05
N ASP A 887 13.48 -4.74 7.93
CA ASP A 887 14.30 -5.75 7.23
C ASP A 887 15.67 -6.01 7.87
N THR A 888 15.98 -5.33 8.98
CA THR A 888 17.23 -5.49 9.73
C THR A 888 16.95 -5.95 11.16
N PRO A 889 17.78 -6.83 11.75
CA PRO A 889 17.61 -7.24 13.16
C PRO A 889 17.67 -6.05 14.13
N ARG A 890 16.81 -6.06 15.16
CA ARG A 890 16.66 -4.96 16.13
C ARG A 890 16.40 -5.43 17.55
N THR A 891 16.76 -4.61 18.52
CA THR A 891 16.30 -4.78 19.90
C THR A 891 15.03 -3.99 20.12
N VAL A 892 13.94 -4.67 20.47
CA VAL A 892 12.63 -4.06 20.74
C VAL A 892 12.28 -4.30 22.21
N ALA A 893 12.17 -3.22 22.99
CA ALA A 893 11.91 -3.27 24.43
C ALA A 893 12.79 -4.31 25.17
N GLY A 894 14.10 -4.30 24.89
CA GLY A 894 15.10 -5.19 25.50
C GLY A 894 15.17 -6.60 24.91
N THR A 895 14.43 -6.92 23.84
CA THR A 895 14.48 -8.24 23.17
C THR A 895 15.09 -8.13 21.78
N ALA A 896 16.13 -8.90 21.51
CA ALA A 896 16.72 -9.01 20.17
C ALA A 896 15.79 -9.82 19.26
N LEU A 897 15.39 -9.21 18.15
CA LEU A 897 14.51 -9.79 17.14
C LEU A 897 15.20 -9.77 15.77
N PRO A 898 15.06 -10.84 14.95
CA PRO A 898 15.52 -10.82 13.57
C PRO A 898 14.73 -9.80 12.73
N ALA A 899 15.15 -9.60 11.49
CA ALA A 899 14.36 -8.89 10.48
C ALA A 899 12.94 -9.46 10.43
N TYR A 900 11.92 -8.59 10.45
CA TYR A 900 10.51 -8.97 10.48
C TYR A 900 10.12 -9.95 11.60
N GLY A 901 10.89 -10.01 12.69
CA GLY A 901 10.65 -10.91 13.80
C GLY A 901 9.67 -10.35 14.83
N PHE A 902 9.01 -11.26 15.56
CA PHE A 902 8.17 -10.92 16.70
C PHE A 902 8.49 -11.80 17.92
N ARG A 903 8.06 -11.33 19.09
CA ARG A 903 8.05 -12.06 20.36
C ARG A 903 6.73 -11.80 21.07
N ALA A 904 6.01 -12.87 21.38
CA ALA A 904 4.79 -12.87 22.16
C ALA A 904 5.02 -13.54 23.51
N ASP A 905 4.55 -12.92 24.59
CA ASP A 905 4.61 -13.48 25.94
C ASP A 905 3.26 -13.34 26.63
N ALA A 906 2.85 -14.39 27.33
CA ALA A 906 1.72 -14.40 28.24
C ALA A 906 2.01 -15.42 29.37
N PRO A 907 1.22 -15.47 30.45
CA PRO A 907 1.39 -16.49 31.48
C PRO A 907 1.45 -17.91 30.88
N GLY A 908 2.57 -18.61 31.12
CA GLY A 908 2.84 -19.94 30.58
C GLY A 908 2.91 -20.02 29.05
N LEU A 909 3.14 -18.92 28.33
CA LEU A 909 3.23 -18.91 26.87
C LEU A 909 4.38 -18.03 26.41
N THR A 910 5.10 -18.54 25.43
CA THR A 910 5.98 -17.72 24.62
C THR A 910 5.87 -18.14 23.16
N ALA A 911 5.84 -17.18 22.23
CA ALA A 911 5.97 -17.46 20.80
C ALA A 911 6.87 -16.42 20.11
N GLY A 912 7.42 -16.74 18.94
CA GLY A 912 8.19 -15.77 18.18
C GLY A 912 8.90 -16.33 16.96
N LEU A 913 9.78 -15.50 16.39
CA LEU A 913 10.70 -15.87 15.33
C LEU A 913 12.14 -15.87 15.87
N ALA A 914 12.80 -17.01 15.82
CA ALA A 914 14.20 -17.14 16.23
C ALA A 914 15.16 -16.53 15.18
N PRO A 915 16.41 -16.19 15.55
CA PRO A 915 17.38 -15.59 14.62
C PRO A 915 17.68 -16.39 13.35
N ASP A 916 17.46 -17.71 13.39
CA ASP A 916 17.62 -18.62 12.25
C ASP A 916 16.40 -18.70 11.32
N GLY A 917 15.34 -17.92 11.60
CA GLY A 917 14.07 -17.91 10.86
C GLY A 917 13.06 -18.98 11.30
N THR A 918 13.34 -19.70 12.39
CA THR A 918 12.41 -20.70 12.96
C THR A 918 11.31 -20.01 13.75
N GLY A 919 10.05 -20.22 13.34
CA GLY A 919 8.88 -19.85 14.14
C GLY A 919 8.73 -20.82 15.30
N TYR A 920 8.33 -20.34 16.48
CA TYR A 920 8.12 -21.22 17.63
C TYR A 920 6.95 -20.78 18.50
N VAL A 921 6.34 -21.75 19.19
CA VAL A 921 5.36 -21.57 20.26
C VAL A 921 5.71 -22.53 21.39
N THR A 922 5.88 -22.04 22.60
CA THR A 922 6.05 -22.83 23.81
C THR A 922 4.92 -22.52 24.77
N GLN A 923 4.25 -23.55 25.28
CA GLN A 923 3.11 -23.40 26.16
C GLN A 923 3.25 -24.33 27.35
N ASN A 924 2.99 -23.83 28.54
CA ASN A 924 2.93 -24.58 29.78
C ASN A 924 1.52 -24.45 30.40
N SER A 925 0.90 -25.60 30.65
CA SER A 925 -0.45 -25.72 31.22
C SER A 925 -0.41 -26.74 32.36
N GLY A 926 -0.06 -26.27 33.56
CA GLY A 926 0.13 -27.14 34.73
C GLY A 926 1.36 -28.02 34.57
N ASP A 927 1.17 -29.34 34.58
CA ASP A 927 2.25 -30.32 34.41
C ASP A 927 2.62 -30.56 32.94
N ARG A 928 1.81 -30.04 31.99
CA ARG A 928 2.01 -30.25 30.55
C ARG A 928 2.68 -29.05 29.89
N SER A 929 3.87 -29.28 29.34
CA SER A 929 4.61 -28.37 28.47
C SER A 929 4.58 -28.87 27.03
N GLU A 930 4.23 -27.98 26.11
CA GLU A 930 4.16 -28.23 24.67
C GLU A 930 5.04 -27.23 23.92
N LEU A 931 5.58 -27.69 22.80
CA LEU A 931 6.44 -26.94 21.92
C LEU A 931 6.01 -27.20 20.47
N TRP A 932 5.80 -26.12 19.71
CA TRP A 932 5.63 -26.17 18.28
C TRP A 932 6.77 -25.40 17.60
N LEU A 933 7.29 -25.95 16.52
CA LEU A 933 8.41 -25.40 15.75
C LEU A 933 8.01 -25.35 14.28
N PHE A 934 8.17 -24.19 13.65
CA PHE A 934 7.96 -23.98 12.23
C PHE A 934 9.28 -23.66 11.57
N GLY A 935 9.91 -24.67 10.98
CA GLY A 935 11.27 -24.58 10.48
C GLY A 935 11.57 -25.59 9.37
N HIS A 936 12.75 -25.46 8.78
CA HIS A 936 13.17 -26.35 7.70
C HIS A 936 13.54 -27.74 8.24
N PRO A 937 13.17 -28.83 7.54
CA PRO A 937 13.59 -30.18 7.90
C PRO A 937 15.12 -30.30 8.03
N GLY A 938 15.60 -30.98 9.08
CA GLY A 938 17.02 -31.16 9.34
C GLY A 938 17.74 -29.93 9.92
N ALA A 939 17.06 -28.80 10.10
CA ALA A 939 17.68 -27.61 10.67
C ALA A 939 17.99 -27.81 12.16
N VAL A 940 19.14 -27.31 12.61
CA VAL A 940 19.44 -27.15 14.04
C VAL A 940 18.80 -25.84 14.48
N VAL A 941 17.82 -25.92 15.37
CA VAL A 941 17.05 -24.78 15.85
C VAL A 941 17.35 -24.51 17.32
N THR A 942 17.32 -23.23 17.70
CA THR A 942 17.51 -22.80 19.09
C THR A 942 16.39 -21.85 19.48
N VAL A 943 15.52 -22.29 20.40
CA VAL A 943 14.31 -21.55 20.78
C VAL A 943 14.22 -21.36 22.30
N PRO A 944 13.67 -20.22 22.77
CA PRO A 944 13.49 -19.97 24.19
C PRO A 944 12.31 -20.78 24.75
N VAL A 945 12.49 -21.28 25.97
CA VAL A 945 11.52 -22.14 26.65
C VAL A 945 11.26 -21.67 28.09
N PRO A 946 10.00 -21.68 28.57
CA PRO A 946 9.65 -21.16 29.90
C PRO A 946 9.76 -22.21 31.03
N PHE A 947 10.35 -23.38 30.77
CA PHE A 947 10.40 -24.52 31.70
C PHE A 947 11.83 -24.87 32.13
N ASN A 948 11.96 -25.62 33.22
CA ASN A 948 13.25 -25.94 33.87
C ASN A 948 14.12 -26.91 33.03
N ASP A 949 15.45 -26.83 33.19
CA ASP A 949 16.48 -27.59 32.46
C ASP A 949 16.38 -29.12 32.62
N ALA A 950 15.55 -29.61 33.53
CA ALA A 950 15.31 -31.03 33.79
C ALA A 950 14.14 -31.64 32.98
N THR A 951 13.42 -30.85 32.17
CA THR A 951 12.21 -31.30 31.45
C THR A 951 12.59 -32.01 30.15
N ASP A 952 12.23 -33.29 30.01
CA ASP A 952 12.45 -34.07 28.79
C ASP A 952 11.27 -33.90 27.81
N PHE A 953 11.57 -33.61 26.53
CA PHE A 953 10.57 -33.51 25.45
C PHE A 953 10.65 -34.67 24.47
N LEU A 954 9.49 -35.10 23.97
CA LEU A 954 9.37 -36.03 22.85
C LEU A 954 8.78 -35.32 21.64
N LEU A 955 9.48 -35.37 20.51
CA LEU A 955 9.07 -34.77 19.24
C LEU A 955 8.32 -35.78 18.36
N ASP A 956 7.16 -35.38 17.85
CA ASP A 956 6.28 -36.25 17.06
C ASP A 956 6.96 -36.76 15.79
N GLY A 957 6.95 -38.09 15.59
CA GLY A 957 7.51 -38.75 14.42
C GLY A 957 9.03 -38.85 14.39
N ALA A 958 9.72 -38.52 15.49
CA ALA A 958 11.15 -38.80 15.66
C ALA A 958 11.35 -40.17 16.33
N PRO A 959 12.30 -41.01 15.86
CA PRO A 959 12.53 -42.34 16.43
C PRO A 959 13.04 -42.32 17.89
N GLU A 960 13.63 -41.21 18.32
CA GLU A 960 13.75 -40.58 19.67
C GLU A 960 14.77 -39.42 19.49
N PRO A 961 14.65 -38.24 20.16
CA PRO A 961 15.52 -38.00 21.33
C PRO A 961 14.87 -37.16 22.45
N ARG A 962 15.25 -37.45 23.70
CA ARG A 962 14.99 -36.57 24.84
C ARG A 962 15.88 -35.34 24.73
N PHE A 963 15.29 -34.16 24.75
CA PHE A 963 16.03 -32.90 24.77
C PHE A 963 15.82 -32.20 26.11
N ARG A 964 16.90 -31.63 26.64
CA ARG A 964 16.87 -30.79 27.84
C ARG A 964 17.05 -29.33 27.46
N ALA A 965 16.32 -28.45 28.13
CA ALA A 965 16.62 -27.03 28.11
C ALA A 965 17.95 -26.77 28.83
N THR A 966 18.69 -25.75 28.40
CA THR A 966 19.87 -25.25 29.10
C THR A 966 19.82 -23.73 29.06
N ASP A 967 19.93 -23.09 30.22
CA ASP A 967 19.85 -21.63 30.36
C ASP A 967 18.55 -21.06 29.76
N GLY A 968 17.44 -21.80 29.87
CA GLY A 968 16.14 -21.38 29.31
C GLY A 968 16.04 -21.44 27.78
N MET A 969 16.99 -22.10 27.11
CA MET A 969 16.99 -22.33 25.66
C MET A 969 16.96 -23.83 25.35
N LEU A 970 16.18 -24.22 24.34
CA LEU A 970 16.16 -25.57 23.81
C LEU A 970 16.82 -25.60 22.44
N ARG A 971 17.83 -26.46 22.29
CA ARG A 971 18.53 -26.70 21.02
C ARG A 971 18.26 -28.12 20.54
N LEU A 972 17.75 -28.27 19.32
CA LEU A 972 17.49 -29.58 18.72
C LEU A 972 17.61 -29.55 17.19
N THR A 973 17.72 -30.72 16.59
CA THR A 973 17.66 -30.89 15.13
C THR A 973 16.26 -31.34 14.73
N LEU A 974 15.62 -30.60 13.82
CA LEU A 974 14.30 -30.97 13.30
C LEU A 974 14.38 -32.27 12.48
N PRO A 975 13.47 -33.23 12.67
CA PRO A 975 13.42 -34.46 11.90
C PRO A 975 13.30 -34.18 10.40
N PRO A 976 13.83 -35.07 9.55
CA PRO A 976 13.58 -34.99 8.12
C PRO A 976 12.08 -35.18 7.84
N ARG A 977 11.50 -34.29 7.03
CA ARG A 977 10.14 -34.36 6.49
C ARG A 977 10.15 -33.85 5.05
N GLY A 978 9.21 -34.34 4.23
CA GLY A 978 9.09 -33.98 2.83
C GLY A 978 10.05 -34.72 1.90
N SER A 979 9.88 -34.51 0.59
CA SER A 979 10.47 -35.35 -0.47
C SER A 979 11.83 -34.87 -1.01
N VAL A 980 12.51 -33.92 -0.37
CA VAL A 980 13.77 -33.35 -0.88
C VAL A 980 14.92 -33.70 0.07
N THR A 981 15.55 -34.85 -0.17
CA THR A 981 16.80 -35.23 0.50
C THR A 981 17.93 -34.34 0.01
N ARG A 982 18.51 -33.53 0.90
CA ARG A 982 19.74 -32.78 0.63
C ARG A 982 20.92 -33.74 0.50
N ILE A 983 21.79 -33.51 -0.48
CA ILE A 983 23.03 -34.28 -0.65
C ILE A 983 24.19 -33.43 -0.09
N PRO A 984 24.70 -33.73 1.13
CA PRO A 984 25.81 -32.98 1.69
C PRO A 984 27.14 -33.28 0.96
N PRO A 985 28.16 -32.41 1.09
CA PRO A 985 29.51 -32.77 0.67
C PRO A 985 30.02 -33.99 1.46
N PRO A 986 30.77 -34.91 0.84
CA PRO A 986 31.42 -36.02 1.54
C PRO A 986 32.26 -35.51 2.72
N THR A 987 32.23 -36.21 3.86
CA THR A 987 32.84 -35.74 5.12
C THR A 987 34.33 -35.45 4.98
N GLU A 988 35.07 -36.25 4.20
CA GLU A 988 36.49 -36.02 3.90
C GLU A 988 36.79 -34.73 3.10
N ARG A 989 35.77 -34.07 2.52
CA ARG A 989 35.92 -32.91 1.63
C ARG A 989 35.15 -31.68 2.06
N ALA A 990 34.19 -31.82 2.99
CA ALA A 990 33.35 -30.72 3.44
C ALA A 990 34.15 -29.51 3.97
N ALA A 991 35.33 -29.74 4.55
CA ALA A 991 36.23 -28.72 5.07
C ALA A 991 37.39 -28.33 4.12
N LEU A 992 37.48 -28.94 2.94
CA LEU A 992 38.57 -28.73 1.97
C LEU A 992 38.08 -27.95 0.76
N ALA A 993 38.86 -26.96 0.32
CA ALA A 993 38.65 -26.33 -0.97
C ALA A 993 38.92 -27.33 -2.11
N PRO A 994 38.26 -27.23 -3.27
CA PRO A 994 38.51 -28.12 -4.42
C PRO A 994 39.97 -28.22 -4.85
N ARG A 995 40.76 -27.16 -4.68
CA ARG A 995 42.21 -27.17 -4.93
C ARG A 995 42.99 -28.14 -4.05
N ASP A 996 42.44 -28.48 -2.89
CA ASP A 996 43.05 -29.30 -1.85
C ASP A 996 42.45 -30.72 -1.81
N TRP A 997 41.56 -31.06 -2.77
CA TRP A 997 41.01 -32.42 -2.88
C TRP A 997 42.08 -33.44 -3.28
N PRO A 998 42.02 -34.67 -2.74
CA PRO A 998 42.97 -35.73 -3.10
C PRO A 998 42.75 -36.19 -4.54
N GLY A 999 43.84 -36.33 -5.31
CA GLY A 999 43.81 -36.83 -6.69
C GLY A 999 44.37 -35.83 -7.72
N PRO A 1000 44.28 -36.16 -9.01
CA PRO A 1000 44.70 -35.25 -10.07
C PRO A 1000 43.79 -34.03 -10.18
N LYS A 1001 44.34 -32.90 -10.64
CA LYS A 1001 43.56 -31.66 -10.81
C LYS A 1001 42.40 -31.86 -11.81
N PRO A 1002 41.19 -31.40 -11.50
CA PRO A 1002 40.03 -31.53 -12.37
C PRO A 1002 40.12 -30.57 -13.56
N ALA A 1003 39.38 -30.87 -14.64
CA ALA A 1003 39.30 -30.02 -15.83
C ALA A 1003 38.13 -29.02 -15.77
N VAL A 1004 38.24 -27.96 -16.55
CA VAL A 1004 37.14 -27.04 -16.87
C VAL A 1004 36.69 -27.32 -18.30
N ALA A 1005 35.44 -27.72 -18.48
CA ALA A 1005 34.91 -28.10 -19.79
C ALA A 1005 34.01 -27.00 -20.38
N VAL A 1006 34.13 -26.77 -21.69
CA VAL A 1006 33.26 -25.86 -22.46
C VAL A 1006 32.65 -26.64 -23.61
N ILE A 1007 31.32 -26.60 -23.74
CA ILE A 1007 30.62 -27.22 -24.87
C ILE A 1007 30.87 -26.39 -26.15
N ASP A 1008 31.34 -27.04 -27.21
CA ASP A 1008 31.50 -26.44 -28.54
C ASP A 1008 31.04 -27.41 -29.61
N LEU A 1009 29.83 -27.19 -30.10
CA LEU A 1009 29.13 -28.02 -31.07
C LEU A 1009 29.63 -27.78 -32.52
N GLY A 1010 30.61 -26.88 -32.70
CA GLY A 1010 31.21 -26.60 -33.99
C GLY A 1010 30.29 -25.86 -34.98
N PRO A 1011 30.66 -25.83 -36.27
CA PRO A 1011 29.88 -25.13 -37.28
C PRO A 1011 28.52 -25.81 -37.51
N GLY A 1012 27.48 -25.00 -37.72
CA GLY A 1012 26.11 -25.46 -38.02
C GLY A 1012 25.09 -25.25 -36.89
N ILE A 1013 25.52 -24.76 -35.73
CA ILE A 1013 24.62 -24.31 -34.67
C ILE A 1013 25.18 -23.06 -33.97
N ALA A 1014 24.40 -21.99 -33.93
CA ALA A 1014 24.80 -20.73 -33.30
C ALA A 1014 24.25 -20.66 -31.86
N PRO A 1015 24.99 -20.05 -30.92
CA PRO A 1015 24.45 -19.71 -29.60
C PRO A 1015 23.16 -18.89 -29.72
N ALA A 1016 22.15 -19.27 -28.95
CA ALA A 1016 20.86 -18.59 -28.99
C ALA A 1016 20.85 -17.41 -28.01
N LEU A 1017 20.67 -16.20 -28.55
CA LEU A 1017 20.47 -14.98 -27.77
C LEU A 1017 21.62 -14.67 -26.79
N THR A 1018 22.83 -15.04 -27.18
CA THR A 1018 24.09 -14.63 -26.54
C THR A 1018 25.15 -14.32 -27.60
N ALA A 1019 25.97 -13.29 -27.33
CA ALA A 1019 27.11 -12.94 -28.16
C ALA A 1019 28.41 -13.63 -27.69
N VAL A 1020 28.40 -14.32 -26.54
CA VAL A 1020 29.59 -14.98 -25.98
C VAL A 1020 29.77 -16.34 -26.63
N THR A 1021 30.74 -16.44 -27.54
CA THR A 1021 30.99 -17.68 -28.29
C THR A 1021 31.67 -18.75 -27.43
N PRO A 1022 31.57 -20.05 -27.78
CA PRO A 1022 32.35 -21.11 -27.13
C PRO A 1022 33.85 -20.83 -27.12
N ALA A 1023 34.38 -20.23 -28.19
CA ALA A 1023 35.78 -19.83 -28.29
C ALA A 1023 36.13 -18.70 -27.29
N ALA A 1024 35.26 -17.71 -27.13
CA ALA A 1024 35.45 -16.63 -26.15
C ALA A 1024 35.48 -17.18 -24.71
N TRP A 1025 34.57 -18.10 -24.38
CA TRP A 1025 34.57 -18.80 -23.09
C TRP A 1025 35.88 -19.56 -22.83
N ARG A 1026 36.36 -20.32 -23.82
CA ARG A 1026 37.65 -21.03 -23.69
C ARG A 1026 38.82 -20.09 -23.49
N THR A 1027 38.90 -19.02 -24.28
CA THR A 1027 39.98 -18.02 -24.17
C THR A 1027 39.98 -17.36 -22.81
N ALA A 1028 38.81 -16.92 -22.32
CA ALA A 1028 38.70 -16.28 -21.02
C ALA A 1028 39.06 -17.23 -19.86
N LEU A 1029 38.61 -18.49 -19.91
CA LEU A 1029 38.94 -19.48 -18.89
C LEU A 1029 40.43 -19.86 -18.93
N ALA A 1030 41.02 -20.04 -20.12
CA ALA A 1030 42.45 -20.30 -20.28
C ALA A 1030 43.34 -19.14 -19.79
N ALA A 1031 42.86 -17.90 -19.92
CA ALA A 1031 43.54 -16.72 -19.43
C ALA A 1031 43.34 -16.46 -17.92
N SER A 1032 42.39 -17.14 -17.28
CA SER A 1032 42.05 -16.94 -15.87
C SER A 1032 43.13 -17.46 -14.92
N GLU A 1033 43.15 -16.93 -13.68
CA GLU A 1033 44.03 -17.39 -12.61
C GLU A 1033 43.81 -18.87 -12.26
N LEU A 1034 42.60 -19.39 -12.47
CA LEU A 1034 42.29 -20.81 -12.29
C LEU A 1034 43.20 -21.69 -13.15
N VAL A 1035 43.47 -21.31 -14.40
CA VAL A 1035 44.36 -22.07 -15.28
C VAL A 1035 45.81 -21.64 -15.09
N ARG A 1036 46.08 -20.33 -15.04
CA ARG A 1036 47.46 -19.80 -14.97
C ARG A 1036 48.18 -20.09 -13.66
N LEU A 1037 47.49 -19.95 -12.52
CA LEU A 1037 48.08 -20.14 -11.18
C LEU A 1037 47.81 -21.55 -10.66
N HIS A 1038 46.59 -22.07 -10.87
CA HIS A 1038 46.20 -23.36 -10.32
C HIS A 1038 46.33 -24.53 -11.31
N GLY A 1039 46.58 -24.30 -12.60
CA GLY A 1039 46.97 -25.33 -13.56
C GLY A 1039 45.85 -26.31 -13.96
N LEU A 1040 44.58 -25.89 -13.93
CA LEU A 1040 43.47 -26.73 -14.40
C LEU A 1040 43.48 -26.81 -15.94
N PRO A 1041 43.33 -28.00 -16.54
CA PRO A 1041 43.19 -28.12 -17.98
C PRO A 1041 41.81 -27.64 -18.46
N VAL A 1042 41.76 -26.93 -19.60
CA VAL A 1042 40.52 -26.57 -20.29
C VAL A 1042 40.22 -27.61 -21.37
N ARG A 1043 39.01 -28.18 -21.39
CA ARG A 1043 38.57 -29.21 -22.34
C ARG A 1043 37.39 -28.73 -23.17
N THR A 1044 37.29 -29.21 -24.40
CA THR A 1044 36.15 -28.99 -25.29
C THR A 1044 35.27 -30.23 -25.30
N LEU A 1045 33.95 -30.05 -25.22
CA LEU A 1045 32.95 -31.13 -25.39
C LEU A 1045 32.15 -30.85 -26.67
N ALA A 1046 32.30 -31.67 -27.70
CA ALA A 1046 31.72 -31.47 -29.03
C ALA A 1046 30.51 -32.37 -29.32
N THR A 1047 30.33 -33.44 -28.54
CA THR A 1047 29.27 -34.44 -28.75
C THR A 1047 28.47 -34.69 -27.47
N HIS A 1048 27.27 -35.28 -27.62
CA HIS A 1048 26.47 -35.67 -26.45
C HIS A 1048 27.16 -36.75 -25.61
N ASP A 1049 27.83 -37.71 -26.25
CA ASP A 1049 28.57 -38.77 -25.54
C ASP A 1049 29.71 -38.19 -24.69
N GLU A 1050 30.43 -37.19 -25.19
CA GLU A 1050 31.46 -36.48 -24.43
C GLU A 1050 30.87 -35.71 -23.25
N LEU A 1051 29.70 -35.07 -23.43
CA LEU A 1051 28.97 -34.40 -22.36
C LEU A 1051 28.48 -35.39 -21.29
N ALA A 1052 27.89 -36.51 -21.71
CA ALA A 1052 27.42 -37.56 -20.82
C ALA A 1052 28.57 -38.16 -20.01
N ALA A 1053 29.71 -38.44 -20.65
CA ALA A 1053 30.92 -38.92 -19.99
C ALA A 1053 31.48 -37.88 -19.00
N ALA A 1054 31.48 -36.59 -19.35
CA ALA A 1054 31.93 -35.52 -18.47
C ALA A 1054 31.03 -35.37 -17.22
N LEU A 1055 29.71 -35.44 -17.41
CA LEU A 1055 28.73 -35.41 -16.31
C LEU A 1055 28.87 -36.63 -15.39
N ALA A 1056 29.08 -37.82 -15.96
CA ALA A 1056 29.24 -39.06 -15.20
C ALA A 1056 30.59 -39.15 -14.45
N ALA A 1057 31.65 -38.52 -14.97
CA ALA A 1057 32.97 -38.52 -14.33
C ALA A 1057 33.02 -37.72 -13.02
N GLY A 1058 32.04 -36.83 -12.79
CA GLY A 1058 31.89 -36.07 -11.56
C GLY A 1058 32.89 -34.91 -11.37
N PRO A 1059 32.69 -34.10 -10.31
CA PRO A 1059 33.46 -32.87 -10.07
C PRO A 1059 34.96 -33.07 -9.86
N GLU A 1060 35.38 -34.27 -9.46
CA GLU A 1060 36.80 -34.63 -9.26
C GLU A 1060 37.59 -34.70 -10.56
N ARG A 1061 36.90 -34.93 -11.68
CA ARG A 1061 37.52 -35.04 -13.00
C ARG A 1061 37.16 -33.85 -13.88
N ILE A 1062 35.93 -33.37 -13.77
CA ILE A 1062 35.42 -32.20 -14.48
C ILE A 1062 34.81 -31.27 -13.44
N PHE A 1063 35.54 -30.22 -13.03
CA PHE A 1063 35.11 -29.29 -11.98
C PHE A 1063 33.95 -28.39 -12.44
N THR A 1064 33.96 -28.02 -13.72
CA THR A 1064 32.97 -27.13 -14.32
C THR A 1064 32.62 -27.57 -15.73
N ILE A 1065 31.35 -27.41 -16.10
CA ILE A 1065 30.87 -27.49 -17.48
C ILE A 1065 30.17 -26.17 -17.83
N VAL A 1066 30.62 -25.50 -18.89
CA VAL A 1066 29.99 -24.30 -19.43
C VAL A 1066 29.18 -24.66 -20.67
N ASN A 1067 27.90 -24.31 -20.66
CA ASN A 1067 27.04 -24.35 -21.83
C ASN A 1067 26.91 -22.94 -22.43
N PRO A 1068 27.67 -22.61 -23.49
CA PRO A 1068 27.68 -21.27 -24.06
C PRO A 1068 26.48 -20.99 -24.99
N TYR A 1069 25.51 -21.90 -25.15
CA TYR A 1069 24.47 -21.84 -26.19
C TYR A 1069 23.14 -21.18 -25.76
N GLY A 1070 23.09 -20.56 -24.57
CA GLY A 1070 21.96 -19.76 -24.11
C GLY A 1070 20.68 -20.57 -23.92
N GLU A 1071 19.71 -20.45 -24.82
CA GLU A 1071 18.46 -21.22 -24.71
C GLU A 1071 18.62 -22.73 -25.00
N SER A 1072 19.73 -23.13 -25.62
CA SER A 1072 19.88 -24.48 -26.19
C SER A 1072 20.64 -25.44 -25.27
N LEU A 1073 20.12 -26.67 -25.17
CA LEU A 1073 20.71 -27.78 -24.42
C LEU A 1073 21.01 -28.97 -25.33
N LEU A 1074 22.23 -29.52 -25.24
CA LEU A 1074 22.61 -30.72 -25.99
C LEU A 1074 21.86 -31.97 -25.50
N SER A 1075 21.18 -32.68 -26.40
CA SER A 1075 20.34 -33.85 -26.14
C SER A 1075 20.84 -35.08 -26.92
N PRO A 1076 20.61 -36.32 -26.45
CA PRO A 1076 20.98 -37.52 -27.20
C PRO A 1076 20.10 -37.76 -28.44
N GLY A 1077 18.93 -37.11 -28.50
CA GLY A 1077 17.97 -37.27 -29.60
C GLY A 1077 16.63 -36.58 -29.33
N PRO A 1078 15.64 -36.73 -30.25
CA PRO A 1078 14.32 -36.13 -30.10
C PRO A 1078 13.57 -36.69 -28.90
N GLY A 1079 12.92 -35.84 -28.11
CA GLY A 1079 12.13 -36.18 -26.91
C GLY A 1079 12.96 -36.57 -25.68
N ARG A 1080 14.28 -36.70 -25.81
CA ARG A 1080 15.18 -37.24 -24.78
C ARG A 1080 15.95 -36.19 -23.97
N TRP A 1081 15.59 -34.91 -24.10
CA TRP A 1081 16.25 -33.80 -23.38
C TRP A 1081 16.18 -33.92 -21.85
N ARG A 1082 15.18 -34.64 -21.32
CA ARG A 1082 15.03 -34.91 -19.88
C ARG A 1082 16.22 -35.69 -19.31
N GLU A 1083 16.80 -36.59 -20.10
CA GLU A 1083 17.95 -37.40 -19.68
C GLU A 1083 19.18 -36.53 -19.45
N THR A 1084 19.45 -35.56 -20.33
CA THR A 1084 20.54 -34.60 -20.12
C THR A 1084 20.28 -33.76 -18.88
N LEU A 1085 19.07 -33.24 -18.68
CA LEU A 1085 18.77 -32.41 -17.50
C LEU A 1085 18.85 -33.18 -16.19
N ASP A 1086 18.43 -34.45 -16.17
CA ASP A 1086 18.57 -35.31 -15.01
C ASP A 1086 20.06 -35.59 -14.70
N ALA A 1087 20.90 -35.77 -15.73
CA ALA A 1087 22.35 -35.90 -15.57
C ALA A 1087 23.02 -34.59 -15.10
N VAL A 1088 22.62 -33.43 -15.62
CA VAL A 1088 23.08 -32.11 -15.13
C VAL A 1088 22.69 -31.92 -13.67
N ARG A 1089 21.44 -32.22 -13.31
CA ARG A 1089 20.96 -32.16 -11.93
C ARG A 1089 21.77 -33.08 -11.02
N ALA A 1090 22.02 -34.33 -11.44
CA ALA A 1090 22.83 -35.27 -10.68
C ALA A 1090 24.27 -34.77 -10.49
N TYR A 1091 24.91 -34.27 -11.56
CA TYR A 1091 26.26 -33.71 -11.50
C TYR A 1091 26.35 -32.50 -10.55
N VAL A 1092 25.42 -31.55 -10.65
CA VAL A 1092 25.35 -30.39 -9.74
C VAL A 1092 25.10 -30.83 -8.30
N ASN A 1093 24.21 -31.80 -8.08
CA ASN A 1093 23.93 -32.31 -6.74
C ASN A 1093 25.14 -32.99 -6.07
N HIS A 1094 26.09 -33.53 -6.84
CA HIS A 1094 27.29 -34.18 -6.28
C HIS A 1094 28.52 -33.27 -6.21
N GLY A 1095 28.36 -31.95 -6.38
CA GLY A 1095 29.45 -30.97 -6.24
C GLY A 1095 29.90 -30.32 -7.55
N GLY A 1096 29.35 -30.74 -8.69
CA GLY A 1096 29.64 -30.19 -10.00
C GLY A 1096 29.16 -28.75 -10.19
N ILE A 1097 29.87 -27.99 -11.01
CA ILE A 1097 29.47 -26.62 -11.38
C ILE A 1097 29.01 -26.59 -12.85
N TRP A 1098 27.80 -26.11 -13.07
CA TRP A 1098 27.22 -25.90 -14.40
C TRP A 1098 27.02 -24.41 -14.66
N TRP A 1099 27.43 -23.91 -15.82
CA TRP A 1099 27.18 -22.53 -16.25
C TRP A 1099 26.23 -22.48 -17.43
N GLU A 1100 25.14 -21.73 -17.28
CA GLU A 1100 24.16 -21.45 -18.32
C GLU A 1100 24.17 -19.95 -18.66
N THR A 1101 24.39 -19.61 -19.92
CA THR A 1101 25.12 -18.36 -20.22
C THR A 1101 24.29 -17.22 -20.81
N ALA A 1102 22.97 -17.33 -20.97
CA ALA A 1102 22.04 -16.25 -21.28
C ALA A 1102 20.57 -16.74 -21.38
N ALA A 1103 19.65 -15.79 -21.58
CA ALA A 1103 18.31 -16.01 -22.13
C ALA A 1103 17.40 -16.89 -21.25
N TYR A 1104 16.47 -17.64 -21.85
CA TYR A 1104 15.65 -18.63 -21.13
C TYR A 1104 16.28 -20.01 -21.23
N SER A 1105 17.04 -20.36 -20.21
CA SER A 1105 17.78 -21.61 -20.11
C SER A 1105 16.90 -22.83 -20.40
N PHE A 1106 17.46 -23.81 -21.12
CA PHE A 1106 16.84 -25.11 -21.38
C PHE A 1106 15.50 -25.05 -22.13
N HIS A 1107 15.31 -24.03 -22.96
CA HIS A 1107 14.09 -23.81 -23.73
C HIS A 1107 14.07 -24.55 -25.07
N ARG A 1108 15.25 -24.97 -25.57
CA ARG A 1108 15.40 -25.78 -26.79
C ARG A 1108 16.36 -26.95 -26.55
N ALA A 1109 16.02 -28.14 -27.06
CA ALA A 1109 16.95 -29.25 -27.16
C ALA A 1109 17.67 -29.19 -28.52
N VAL A 1110 18.95 -29.55 -28.58
CA VAL A 1110 19.70 -29.65 -29.83
C VAL A 1110 20.38 -31.01 -29.90
N PHE A 1111 20.30 -31.70 -31.04
CA PHE A 1111 20.84 -33.04 -31.22
C PHE A 1111 21.27 -33.27 -32.67
N ARG A 1112 22.14 -34.27 -32.89
CA ARG A 1112 22.56 -34.67 -34.24
C ARG A 1112 21.57 -35.67 -34.83
N GLN A 1113 21.20 -35.49 -36.09
CA GLN A 1113 20.54 -36.49 -36.91
C GLN A 1113 21.34 -36.66 -38.20
N GLY A 1114 22.17 -37.71 -38.26
CA GLY A 1114 23.23 -37.82 -39.26
C GLY A 1114 24.24 -36.67 -39.12
N GLU A 1115 24.65 -36.06 -40.23
CA GLU A 1115 25.60 -34.94 -40.26
C GLU A 1115 24.96 -33.56 -39.99
N LYS A 1116 23.67 -33.47 -39.67
CA LYS A 1116 22.97 -32.19 -39.45
C LYS A 1116 22.56 -32.00 -37.99
N TRP A 1117 22.60 -30.75 -37.53
CA TRP A 1117 22.00 -30.33 -36.25
C TRP A 1117 20.49 -30.18 -36.41
N GLN A 1118 19.74 -30.70 -35.44
CA GLN A 1118 18.30 -30.52 -35.29
C GLN A 1118 17.99 -29.85 -33.96
N SER A 1119 16.83 -29.20 -33.86
CA SER A 1119 16.37 -28.59 -32.62
C SER A 1119 14.91 -28.92 -32.32
N GLU A 1120 14.60 -29.13 -31.05
CA GLU A 1120 13.25 -29.35 -30.52
C GLU A 1120 12.91 -28.25 -29.51
N HIS A 1121 11.67 -27.74 -29.53
CA HIS A 1121 11.20 -26.73 -28.59
C HIS A 1121 10.67 -27.39 -27.31
N ILE A 1122 11.22 -27.00 -26.14
CA ILE A 1122 10.87 -27.57 -24.83
C ILE A 1122 9.92 -26.62 -24.05
N GLY A 1123 9.95 -25.32 -24.33
CA GLY A 1123 9.20 -24.34 -23.55
C GLY A 1123 9.70 -24.25 -22.09
N PRO A 1124 8.85 -23.88 -21.11
CA PRO A 1124 9.24 -23.79 -19.70
C PRO A 1124 9.53 -25.16 -19.06
N GLY A 1125 9.29 -26.27 -19.77
CA GLY A 1125 9.47 -27.64 -19.27
C GLY A 1125 10.89 -27.95 -18.77
N GLY A 1126 11.93 -27.33 -19.34
CA GLY A 1126 13.32 -27.52 -18.92
C GLY A 1126 13.59 -26.96 -17.52
N LEU A 1127 13.15 -25.73 -17.25
CA LEU A 1127 13.28 -25.09 -15.93
C LEU A 1127 12.38 -25.74 -14.88
N HIS A 1128 11.16 -26.13 -15.26
CA HIS A 1128 10.26 -26.88 -14.38
C HIS A 1128 10.89 -28.22 -13.95
N ARG A 1129 11.60 -28.91 -14.84
CA ARG A 1129 12.29 -30.17 -14.51
C ARG A 1129 13.37 -29.98 -13.44
N LEU A 1130 14.07 -28.84 -13.46
CA LEU A 1130 15.08 -28.47 -12.47
C LEU A 1130 14.52 -27.74 -11.23
N ARG A 1131 13.21 -27.45 -11.22
CA ARG A 1131 12.51 -26.72 -10.13
C ARG A 1131 13.12 -25.33 -9.86
N LEU A 1132 13.41 -24.58 -10.93
CA LEU A 1132 13.93 -23.22 -10.84
C LEU A 1132 12.79 -22.20 -11.00
N PRO A 1133 12.69 -21.18 -10.12
CA PRO A 1133 11.54 -20.26 -10.04
C PRO A 1133 11.59 -19.14 -11.08
N ILE A 1134 12.10 -19.43 -12.28
CA ILE A 1134 12.44 -18.42 -13.27
C ILE A 1134 11.27 -18.24 -14.23
N GLN A 1135 10.63 -17.08 -14.14
CA GLN A 1135 9.45 -16.74 -14.93
C GLN A 1135 9.83 -16.20 -16.31
N ALA A 1136 8.86 -16.18 -17.22
CA ALA A 1136 8.99 -15.46 -18.48
C ALA A 1136 9.03 -13.95 -18.20
N GLY A 1137 9.94 -13.24 -18.85
CA GLY A 1137 10.04 -11.77 -18.83
C GLY A 1137 9.93 -11.17 -20.22
N GLU A 1138 9.74 -9.84 -20.29
CA GLU A 1138 9.67 -9.10 -21.54
C GLU A 1138 10.91 -9.36 -22.40
N VAL A 1139 10.70 -9.58 -23.71
CA VAL A 1139 11.81 -9.92 -24.60
C VAL A 1139 12.72 -8.72 -24.85
N ASP A 1140 12.13 -7.53 -24.89
CA ASP A 1140 12.79 -6.28 -25.22
C ASP A 1140 13.05 -5.40 -23.98
N GLN A 1141 13.22 -6.01 -22.80
CA GLN A 1141 13.54 -5.27 -21.57
C GLN A 1141 14.83 -4.46 -21.80
N PRO A 1142 14.81 -3.14 -21.54
CA PRO A 1142 16.00 -2.33 -21.72
C PRO A 1142 17.10 -2.72 -20.71
N PRO A 1143 18.38 -2.53 -21.06
CA PRO A 1143 19.46 -2.68 -20.10
C PRO A 1143 19.32 -1.73 -18.90
N GLU A 1144 19.54 -2.28 -17.71
CA GLU A 1144 19.54 -1.55 -16.44
C GLU A 1144 20.92 -1.62 -15.77
N PRO A 1145 21.28 -0.64 -14.90
CA PRO A 1145 22.55 -0.64 -14.20
C PRO A 1145 22.73 -1.90 -13.35
N LEU A 1146 23.91 -2.49 -13.43
CA LEU A 1146 24.28 -3.62 -12.60
C LEU A 1146 24.95 -3.14 -11.32
N HIS A 1147 24.70 -3.83 -10.22
CA HIS A 1147 25.41 -3.64 -8.97
C HIS A 1147 25.87 -4.98 -8.39
N VAL A 1148 26.85 -4.91 -7.49
CA VAL A 1148 27.49 -6.08 -6.89
C VAL A 1148 26.91 -6.27 -5.49
N THR A 1149 26.43 -7.47 -5.20
CA THR A 1149 25.88 -7.79 -3.88
C THR A 1149 27.00 -7.88 -2.84
N GLU A 1150 26.65 -7.93 -1.55
CA GLU A 1150 27.66 -8.15 -0.49
C GLU A 1150 28.46 -9.44 -0.73
N THR A 1151 27.77 -10.52 -1.10
CA THR A 1151 28.43 -11.78 -1.51
C THR A 1151 29.29 -11.60 -2.75
N GLY A 1152 28.80 -10.87 -3.75
CA GLY A 1152 29.55 -10.53 -4.96
C GLY A 1152 30.84 -9.77 -4.66
N ASN A 1153 30.84 -8.83 -3.71
CA ASN A 1153 32.03 -8.06 -3.35
C ASN A 1153 33.13 -8.96 -2.79
N VAL A 1154 32.76 -9.98 -2.02
CA VAL A 1154 33.69 -10.99 -1.49
C VAL A 1154 34.25 -11.87 -2.62
N TRP A 1155 33.40 -12.27 -3.58
CA TRP A 1155 33.78 -13.25 -4.60
C TRP A 1155 34.53 -12.64 -5.80
N LEU A 1156 34.16 -11.43 -6.20
CA LEU A 1156 34.65 -10.79 -7.42
C LEU A 1156 35.86 -9.89 -7.16
N GLY A 1157 36.04 -9.44 -5.91
CA GLY A 1157 37.08 -8.47 -5.55
C GLY A 1157 36.78 -7.04 -6.03
N PRO A 1158 37.50 -6.04 -5.51
CA PRO A 1158 37.15 -4.63 -5.67
C PRO A 1158 37.25 -4.12 -7.11
N GLU A 1159 38.21 -4.61 -7.90
CA GLU A 1159 38.43 -4.14 -9.27
C GLU A 1159 37.29 -4.57 -10.21
N LEU A 1160 36.95 -5.87 -10.20
CA LEU A 1160 35.86 -6.39 -11.00
C LEU A 1160 34.51 -5.86 -10.50
N ALA A 1161 34.34 -5.70 -9.18
CA ALA A 1161 33.14 -5.12 -8.62
C ALA A 1161 32.90 -3.68 -9.09
N ALA A 1162 33.97 -2.86 -9.09
CA ALA A 1162 33.90 -1.49 -9.62
C ALA A 1162 33.60 -1.47 -11.12
N ARG A 1163 34.05 -2.48 -11.88
CA ARG A 1163 33.75 -2.61 -13.30
C ARG A 1163 32.28 -2.97 -13.53
N VAL A 1164 31.74 -3.94 -12.80
CA VAL A 1164 30.32 -4.31 -12.82
C VAL A 1164 29.43 -3.10 -12.54
N ALA A 1165 29.76 -2.31 -11.51
CA ALA A 1165 29.01 -1.11 -11.13
C ALA A 1165 28.95 0.00 -12.20
N ARG A 1166 29.79 -0.09 -13.25
CA ARG A 1166 29.79 0.84 -14.40
C ARG A 1166 29.13 0.26 -15.64
N THR A 1167 28.63 -0.97 -15.59
CA THR A 1167 28.00 -1.65 -16.72
C THR A 1167 26.49 -1.72 -16.53
N ALA A 1168 25.75 -1.73 -17.65
CA ALA A 1168 24.32 -2.01 -17.67
C ALA A 1168 24.05 -3.23 -18.56
N SER A 1169 23.08 -4.05 -18.19
CA SER A 1169 22.64 -5.19 -18.99
C SER A 1169 21.14 -5.39 -18.85
N ALA A 1170 20.51 -6.04 -19.83
CA ALA A 1170 19.12 -6.46 -19.65
C ALA A 1170 19.11 -7.56 -18.60
N VAL A 1171 18.32 -7.43 -17.53
CA VAL A 1171 18.26 -8.42 -16.43
C VAL A 1171 16.99 -9.27 -16.51
N ASN A 1172 16.28 -9.17 -17.63
CA ASN A 1172 15.07 -9.94 -17.85
C ASN A 1172 15.31 -11.45 -17.74
N ARG A 1173 14.36 -12.16 -17.13
CA ARG A 1173 14.51 -13.59 -16.80
C ARG A 1173 15.76 -13.83 -15.94
N GLY A 1174 15.91 -12.98 -14.93
CA GLY A 1174 17.02 -12.97 -13.98
C GLY A 1174 17.09 -14.21 -13.09
N THR A 1175 17.70 -14.05 -11.93
CA THR A 1175 17.95 -15.11 -10.95
C THR A 1175 17.18 -14.81 -9.66
N PRO A 1176 15.85 -15.04 -9.64
CA PRO A 1176 15.05 -14.85 -8.44
C PRO A 1176 15.50 -15.82 -7.35
N SER A 1177 15.66 -15.31 -6.14
CA SER A 1177 15.93 -16.09 -4.94
C SER A 1177 14.63 -16.27 -4.17
N THR A 1178 14.20 -17.52 -3.94
CA THR A 1178 12.97 -17.84 -3.20
C THR A 1178 13.32 -18.78 -2.03
N PRO A 1179 12.49 -18.86 -0.97
CA PRO A 1179 12.71 -19.85 0.10
C PRO A 1179 12.81 -21.30 -0.39
N THR A 1180 12.11 -21.63 -1.49
CA THR A 1180 12.11 -22.96 -2.13
C THR A 1180 13.29 -23.18 -3.09
N ALA A 1181 13.93 -22.12 -3.55
CA ALA A 1181 15.09 -22.15 -4.43
C ALA A 1181 15.98 -20.92 -4.17
N PRO A 1182 16.70 -20.91 -3.04
CA PRO A 1182 17.60 -19.81 -2.70
C PRO A 1182 18.73 -19.75 -3.72
N ALA A 1183 19.00 -18.54 -4.22
CA ALA A 1183 20.07 -18.26 -5.16
C ALA A 1183 21.19 -17.48 -4.47
N THR A 1184 22.44 -17.83 -4.79
CA THR A 1184 23.60 -16.98 -4.52
C THR A 1184 23.73 -15.98 -5.66
N VAL A 1185 23.32 -14.74 -5.45
CA VAL A 1185 23.40 -13.67 -6.46
C VAL A 1185 24.70 -12.90 -6.27
N LEU A 1186 25.53 -12.81 -7.31
CA LEU A 1186 26.80 -12.06 -7.29
C LEU A 1186 26.65 -10.68 -7.91
N VAL A 1187 25.85 -10.59 -8.97
CA VAL A 1187 25.55 -9.35 -9.69
C VAL A 1187 24.04 -9.23 -9.79
N ALA A 1188 23.48 -8.08 -9.44
CA ALA A 1188 22.06 -7.80 -9.47
C ALA A 1188 21.75 -6.58 -10.34
N GLY A 1189 20.56 -6.59 -10.92
CA GLY A 1189 19.92 -5.46 -11.56
C GLY A 1189 19.16 -4.60 -10.55
N ILE A 1190 18.11 -3.90 -10.99
CA ILE A 1190 17.28 -3.07 -10.11
C ILE A 1190 16.36 -3.96 -9.26
N GLU A 1191 15.72 -4.94 -9.89
CA GLU A 1191 14.69 -5.76 -9.25
C GLU A 1191 15.11 -7.22 -9.06
N ASP A 1192 16.01 -7.73 -9.91
CA ASP A 1192 16.34 -9.15 -9.99
C ASP A 1192 17.85 -9.43 -9.98
N GLY A 1193 18.24 -10.67 -9.68
CA GLY A 1193 19.63 -11.12 -9.84
C GLY A 1193 20.02 -11.23 -11.32
N PHE A 1194 21.13 -10.61 -11.73
CA PHE A 1194 21.66 -10.73 -13.09
C PHE A 1194 22.55 -11.98 -13.25
N ILE A 1195 23.52 -12.20 -12.36
CA ILE A 1195 24.34 -13.42 -12.35
C ILE A 1195 24.21 -14.06 -10.98
N GLY A 1196 23.63 -15.25 -10.94
CA GLY A 1196 23.44 -15.99 -9.71
C GLY A 1196 23.40 -17.51 -9.89
N GLY A 1197 23.55 -18.22 -8.78
CA GLY A 1197 23.74 -19.68 -8.76
C GLY A 1197 22.76 -20.39 -7.84
N TYR A 1198 22.20 -21.51 -8.31
CA TYR A 1198 21.33 -22.40 -7.54
C TYR A 1198 22.08 -23.67 -7.12
N ARG A 1199 21.95 -24.07 -5.86
CA ARG A 1199 22.57 -25.32 -5.34
C ARG A 1199 21.75 -26.60 -5.63
N LEU A 1200 20.60 -26.49 -6.30
CA LEU A 1200 19.63 -27.60 -6.47
C LEU A 1200 19.45 -28.38 -5.15
N GLU A 1201 19.57 -29.70 -5.11
CA GLU A 1201 19.46 -30.50 -3.88
C GLU A 1201 20.80 -30.80 -3.20
N GLY A 1202 21.92 -30.62 -3.90
CA GLY A 1202 23.23 -30.91 -3.36
C GLY A 1202 24.13 -29.69 -3.24
N TRP A 1203 25.44 -29.89 -3.30
CA TRP A 1203 26.43 -28.89 -2.90
C TRP A 1203 27.25 -28.29 -4.05
N GLY A 1204 27.01 -28.70 -5.30
CA GLY A 1204 27.50 -28.00 -6.49
C GLY A 1204 26.66 -26.77 -6.83
N THR A 1205 26.91 -26.09 -7.96
CA THR A 1205 26.17 -24.87 -8.34
C THR A 1205 25.79 -24.86 -9.81
N LEU A 1206 24.51 -24.58 -10.10
CA LEU A 1206 24.03 -24.21 -11.42
C LEU A 1206 23.99 -22.70 -11.50
N TRP A 1207 25.01 -22.12 -12.12
CA TRP A 1207 25.11 -20.70 -12.42
C TRP A 1207 24.30 -20.34 -13.65
N ARG A 1208 23.68 -19.17 -13.59
CA ARG A 1208 22.94 -18.57 -14.68
C ARG A 1208 23.37 -17.12 -14.87
N VAL A 1209 23.37 -16.72 -16.13
CA VAL A 1209 23.39 -15.32 -16.56
C VAL A 1209 21.98 -14.97 -17.06
N GLY A 1210 21.31 -14.10 -16.33
CA GLY A 1210 20.05 -13.47 -16.73
C GLY A 1210 20.28 -12.53 -17.92
N GLY A 1211 19.22 -12.17 -18.63
CA GLY A 1211 19.34 -11.25 -19.76
C GLY A 1211 19.57 -11.91 -21.11
N PHE A 1212 19.21 -11.18 -22.17
CA PHE A 1212 19.62 -11.50 -23.54
C PHE A 1212 20.91 -10.78 -23.91
N ASN A 1213 21.78 -11.47 -24.64
CA ASN A 1213 23.05 -10.94 -25.14
C ASN A 1213 23.87 -10.22 -24.05
N PRO A 1214 24.16 -10.90 -22.92
CA PRO A 1214 24.94 -10.29 -21.84
C PRO A 1214 26.33 -9.91 -22.35
N ASP A 1215 26.93 -8.90 -21.73
CA ASP A 1215 28.24 -8.36 -22.13
C ASP A 1215 29.31 -9.47 -22.08
N PRO A 1216 30.00 -9.78 -23.20
CA PRO A 1216 30.93 -10.91 -23.25
C PRO A 1216 32.13 -10.80 -22.31
N ASP A 1217 32.68 -9.61 -22.16
CA ASP A 1217 33.88 -9.38 -21.34
C ASP A 1217 33.53 -9.36 -19.85
N LEU A 1218 32.35 -8.83 -19.51
CA LEU A 1218 31.83 -8.88 -18.14
C LEU A 1218 31.47 -10.31 -17.73
N THR A 1219 30.69 -11.00 -18.56
CA THR A 1219 30.11 -12.31 -18.23
C THR A 1219 31.20 -13.34 -17.99
N THR A 1220 32.19 -13.41 -18.89
CA THR A 1220 33.28 -14.37 -18.78
C THR A 1220 34.21 -14.06 -17.60
N ALA A 1221 34.42 -12.78 -17.27
CA ALA A 1221 35.23 -12.39 -16.12
C ALA A 1221 34.54 -12.66 -14.77
N VAL A 1222 33.23 -12.39 -14.66
CA VAL A 1222 32.45 -12.73 -13.46
C VAL A 1222 32.44 -14.24 -13.25
N ALA A 1223 32.25 -15.02 -14.32
CA ALA A 1223 32.31 -16.47 -14.24
C ALA A 1223 33.70 -16.99 -13.83
N ALA A 1224 34.78 -16.45 -14.41
CA ALA A 1224 36.14 -16.82 -14.02
C ALA A 1224 36.44 -16.52 -12.54
N ALA A 1225 36.02 -15.35 -12.04
CA ALA A 1225 36.20 -14.98 -10.63
C ALA A 1225 35.37 -15.86 -9.68
N ALA A 1226 34.10 -16.12 -10.03
CA ALA A 1226 33.25 -17.02 -9.26
C ALA A 1226 33.82 -18.44 -9.19
N LEU A 1227 34.33 -18.97 -10.31
CA LEU A 1227 34.99 -20.27 -10.35
C LEU A 1227 36.28 -20.31 -9.54
N LEU A 1228 37.09 -19.24 -9.56
CA LEU A 1228 38.28 -19.12 -8.74
C LEU A 1228 37.94 -19.15 -7.25
N TYR A 1229 36.95 -18.38 -6.82
CA TYR A 1229 36.48 -18.38 -5.43
C TYR A 1229 36.01 -19.78 -5.03
N GLN A 1230 35.19 -20.42 -5.86
CA GLN A 1230 34.67 -21.77 -5.60
C GLN A 1230 35.77 -22.84 -5.59
N TYR A 1231 36.84 -22.69 -6.36
CA TYR A 1231 37.97 -23.62 -6.38
C TYR A 1231 38.90 -23.47 -5.18
N THR A 1232 38.97 -22.26 -4.62
CA THR A 1232 39.90 -21.90 -3.53
C THR A 1232 39.27 -21.86 -2.14
N SER A 1233 37.95 -21.98 -2.06
CA SER A 1233 37.19 -21.99 -0.81
C SER A 1233 36.51 -23.34 -0.58
N PRO A 1234 36.40 -23.81 0.68
CA PRO A 1234 35.58 -24.97 1.01
C PRO A 1234 34.12 -24.79 0.53
N PRO A 1235 33.42 -25.88 0.16
CA PRO A 1235 32.00 -25.82 -0.17
C PRO A 1235 31.20 -25.16 0.96
N ALA A 1236 30.47 -24.09 0.64
CA ALA A 1236 29.58 -23.45 1.59
C ALA A 1236 28.50 -24.45 2.08
N PRO A 1237 28.06 -24.35 3.35
CA PRO A 1237 26.90 -25.10 3.81
C PRO A 1237 25.69 -24.90 2.91
N LEU A 1238 24.88 -25.93 2.75
CA LEU A 1238 23.67 -25.84 1.96
C LEU A 1238 22.72 -24.84 2.61
N PRO A 1239 22.19 -23.84 1.86
CA PRO A 1239 21.14 -23.00 2.40
C PRO A 1239 19.92 -23.87 2.74
N PRO A 1240 19.16 -23.55 3.80
CA PRO A 1240 17.87 -24.17 4.04
C PRO A 1240 17.02 -24.10 2.75
N ARG A 1241 16.41 -25.21 2.33
CA ARG A 1241 15.53 -25.25 1.13
C ARG A 1241 14.15 -25.74 1.51
N GLY A 1242 13.19 -25.27 0.74
CA GLY A 1242 11.89 -25.89 0.64
C GLY A 1242 10.95 -25.46 1.75
N THR A 1243 9.80 -26.10 1.81
CA THR A 1243 8.76 -25.80 2.78
C THR A 1243 9.26 -25.90 4.23
N ARG A 1244 8.97 -24.88 5.05
CA ARG A 1244 9.02 -24.99 6.51
C ARG A 1244 7.85 -25.87 6.95
N PHE A 1245 8.10 -26.84 7.83
CA PHE A 1245 7.06 -27.72 8.36
C PHE A 1245 6.78 -27.37 9.82
N LEU A 1246 5.53 -27.59 10.23
CA LEU A 1246 5.13 -27.51 11.63
C LEU A 1246 5.44 -28.83 12.34
N TYR A 1247 6.26 -28.77 13.37
CA TYR A 1247 6.59 -29.86 14.27
C TYR A 1247 5.97 -29.61 15.64
N HIS A 1248 5.68 -30.68 16.37
CA HIS A 1248 5.11 -30.63 17.71
C HIS A 1248 5.87 -31.58 18.64
N ALA A 1249 6.17 -31.11 19.84
CA ALA A 1249 6.73 -31.87 20.93
C ALA A 1249 5.99 -31.58 22.23
N ALA A 1250 5.90 -32.57 23.12
CA ALA A 1250 5.35 -32.40 24.46
C ALA A 1250 6.25 -33.08 25.50
N ASN A 1251 6.20 -32.59 26.74
CA ASN A 1251 6.77 -33.31 27.88
C ASN A 1251 5.87 -34.49 28.27
N ARG A 1252 6.45 -35.48 28.96
CA ARG A 1252 5.71 -36.62 29.50
C ARG A 1252 5.14 -36.35 30.87
#